data_AF-A0A800C8Z1-F1
#
_entry.id   AF-A0A800C8Z1-F1
#
_cell.length_a   1.000
_cell.length_b   1.000
_cell.length_c   1.000
_cell.angle_alpha   90.00
_cell.angle_beta   90.00
_cell.angle_gamma   90.00
#
_symmetry.space_group_name_H-M   'P 1'
#
loop_
_entity.id
_entity.type
_entity.pdbx_description
1 polymer ?
#
loop_
_entity_poly.entity_id
_entity_poly.type
_entity_poly.pdbx_seq_one_letter_code
_entity_poly.pdbx_strand_id
1 'polypeptide(L)'
;LGLDGEARWTDLAWREFWLEHLTYRLLQDADTFLGMALDAAPLLLELNPDWAAALARTLLRAAEGGAGDEVRMWGERLLAAADGLRRQTFAPALDFLDALLAAERLEPHRLGETQAFRAWLLRSHGHIDDALDAYAQTAQIAPDLLWAQGQHGATHILASHDDQARVLLHRALQKDPHRDGIAALEGWLALIADDLIDAHHQFTIALTRNPRQNAWTYAWRGEVRRRLGRIEDALGDVEEALARYPDRPWLLALRGILLWQWNRPQEALTALDAALALAPETPWLLAQRGRILADLGRTDDALSAYERALALAPDDTWTLTQHGLLLTQTGRAHQGLPHLEQAVRLDESDPDARLARALALQALERHEAALTDLQFLLAGRPQDPNLLELQARSHIALGQFDAAMTELNQALLQRPDHVDLLLLRAQVLIGQRQFDAALADLDAALRLRPEDPEILLRRADVLAHMARWDDALNELNALIQQDPNNARAFALRGDVHRRQGHNAAAIADFARALDLNPDDAWSLARRADAYRRMDRYQEALADFAQALTLQPDDAWTLARRGETYRQLDDLDLALADFTRSLELDPFDYWAWTGRGKTYCELGELEKGVADFTQALALSPDDPYILERRGAALVELQRDQEALDDFTRALDGHPDPVAILTLRGDLLLKMHRLEASAADLNRALELNPDYAPALLARGRLLRAQHRYHDALADLDRAIALNPSDGWAVAYRGEVHRLVKRYQASLTDLTGALVMLPDEPWILAQRGETHRLLGMYGEALEDLTRALERCPDDMWALATRGQVYRTLGRYDEALADFSRAIELNPRYAWAHASRGETLRILKRYEAALKDLDRAIELEPNMAWALVNRGQVYLSLRHPEAALKDFDRAVELNPNYPWAFAGRGQAHRMLGHLEAALDDFHQAIVLNPNFVWALVNRGHTFRLMGQYQRALADFDRAITLDPNNAWAIAGRAQVNRALNRPAQMQHDISRAIALTPDLDEELFRRAMTHQIRGNIETARTDLDEAIAIAQAVYDLSPTRWRNTFKLALYYLARDRRNLAERLYREGLEAAPQADILSAQQDLRDYLALFPDNQVAAAMLALFRK
;
A
#
# COMPACT_ATOMS: atom_id res chain seq x y z
N LEU A 1 -59.99 -10.27 20.09
CA LEU A 1 -59.99 -8.80 20.06
C LEU A 1 -59.10 -8.13 21.12
N GLY A 2 -58.44 -8.84 22.06
CA GLY A 2 -57.37 -8.23 22.88
C GLY A 2 -57.76 -6.96 23.68
N LEU A 3 -59.06 -6.73 23.87
CA LEU A 3 -59.63 -5.63 24.65
C LEU A 3 -60.13 -6.18 26.00
N ASP A 4 -59.96 -5.39 27.07
CA ASP A 4 -60.46 -5.66 28.42
C ASP A 4 -61.98 -5.88 28.43
N GLY A 5 -62.45 -6.69 29.39
CA GLY A 5 -63.81 -7.22 29.42
C GLY A 5 -64.92 -6.17 29.36
N GLU A 6 -64.72 -5.01 29.99
CA GLU A 6 -65.64 -3.86 29.97
C GLU A 6 -65.81 -3.25 28.56
N ALA A 7 -64.70 -3.05 27.85
CA ALA A 7 -64.69 -2.40 26.54
C ALA A 7 -65.46 -3.20 25.46
N ARG A 8 -65.64 -4.51 25.66
CA ARG A 8 -66.40 -5.38 24.75
C ARG A 8 -67.91 -5.31 24.97
N TRP A 9 -68.37 -5.10 26.20
CA TRP A 9 -69.80 -4.99 26.52
C TRP A 9 -70.37 -3.60 26.27
N THR A 10 -69.52 -2.58 26.17
CA THR A 10 -69.88 -1.24 25.69
C THR A 10 -70.11 -1.16 24.18
N ASP A 11 -69.56 -2.10 23.39
CA ASP A 11 -69.81 -2.21 21.95
C ASP A 11 -71.13 -2.94 21.69
N LEU A 12 -72.12 -2.20 21.19
CA LEU A 12 -73.47 -2.72 20.93
C LEU A 12 -73.48 -3.89 19.94
N ALA A 13 -72.67 -3.82 18.87
CA ALA A 13 -72.67 -4.83 17.81
C ALA A 13 -72.04 -6.14 18.31
N TRP A 14 -70.98 -6.04 19.10
CA TRP A 14 -70.35 -7.21 19.69
C TRP A 14 -71.25 -7.88 20.73
N ARG A 15 -71.90 -7.07 21.58
CA ARG A 15 -72.83 -7.56 22.61
C ARG A 15 -74.03 -8.30 22.01
N GLU A 16 -74.65 -7.76 20.97
CA GLU A 16 -75.80 -8.41 20.31
C GLU A 16 -75.38 -9.72 19.64
N PHE A 17 -74.24 -9.72 18.94
CA PHE A 17 -73.68 -10.93 18.33
C PHE A 17 -73.41 -12.03 19.37
N TRP A 18 -72.79 -11.68 20.51
CA TRP A 18 -72.46 -12.66 21.55
C TRP A 18 -73.72 -13.25 22.20
N LEU A 19 -74.73 -12.42 22.48
CA LEU A 19 -76.01 -12.88 23.07
C LEU A 19 -76.82 -13.76 22.10
N GLU A 20 -76.88 -13.42 20.81
CA GLU A 20 -77.53 -14.29 19.81
C GLU A 20 -76.81 -15.62 19.65
N HIS A 21 -75.47 -15.59 19.61
CA HIS A 21 -74.67 -16.79 19.52
C HIS A 21 -74.83 -17.68 20.77
N LEU A 22 -74.87 -17.08 21.96
CA LEU A 22 -75.12 -17.81 23.21
C LEU A 22 -76.50 -18.51 23.20
N THR A 23 -77.54 -17.85 22.67
CA THR A 23 -78.88 -18.45 22.54
C THR A 23 -78.83 -19.74 21.70
N TYR A 24 -78.13 -19.69 20.57
CA TYR A 24 -77.97 -20.86 19.69
C TYR A 24 -77.20 -22.00 20.36
N ARG A 25 -76.14 -21.67 21.12
CA ARG A 25 -75.28 -22.66 21.79
C ARG A 25 -75.97 -23.32 22.99
N LEU A 26 -76.77 -22.56 23.74
CA LEU A 26 -77.59 -23.10 24.83
C LEU A 26 -78.64 -24.12 24.36
N LEU A 27 -79.15 -23.99 23.14
CA LEU A 27 -80.06 -24.98 22.55
C LEU A 27 -79.34 -26.26 22.09
N GLN A 28 -78.02 -26.22 21.92
CA GLN A 28 -77.22 -27.38 21.53
C GLN A 28 -76.62 -28.11 22.73
N ASP A 29 -76.15 -27.38 23.73
CA ASP A 29 -75.53 -27.90 24.94
C ASP A 29 -75.80 -26.93 26.11
N ALA A 30 -76.92 -27.14 26.79
CA ALA A 30 -77.38 -26.23 27.82
C ALA A 30 -76.43 -26.16 29.02
N ASP A 31 -75.81 -27.27 29.44
CA ASP A 31 -75.09 -27.33 30.71
C ASP A 31 -73.74 -26.60 30.64
N THR A 32 -72.97 -26.84 29.57
CA THR A 32 -71.68 -26.16 29.34
C THR A 32 -71.86 -24.65 29.17
N PHE A 33 -72.83 -24.23 28.35
CA PHE A 33 -73.02 -22.81 28.03
C PHE A 33 -73.78 -22.04 29.12
N LEU A 34 -74.56 -22.73 29.96
CA LEU A 34 -75.12 -22.13 31.18
C LEU A 34 -74.02 -21.83 32.19
N GLY A 35 -73.04 -22.73 32.38
CA GLY A 35 -71.87 -22.46 33.22
C GLY A 35 -71.11 -21.20 32.79
N MET A 36 -70.81 -21.05 31.50
CA MET A 36 -70.14 -19.85 30.98
C MET A 36 -70.98 -18.57 31.14
N ALA A 37 -72.30 -18.66 30.99
CA ALA A 37 -73.19 -17.52 31.19
C ALA A 37 -73.25 -17.09 32.66
N LEU A 38 -73.28 -18.06 33.58
CA LEU A 38 -73.29 -17.81 35.02
C LEU A 38 -71.96 -17.29 35.54
N ASP A 39 -70.84 -17.72 34.97
CA ASP A 39 -69.49 -17.23 35.31
C ASP A 39 -69.31 -15.73 34.98
N ALA A 40 -69.99 -15.24 33.93
CA ALA A 40 -69.98 -13.83 33.54
C ALA A 40 -71.04 -12.96 34.28
N ALA A 41 -72.07 -13.57 34.86
CA ALA A 41 -73.24 -12.86 35.37
C ALA A 41 -72.95 -11.89 36.54
N PRO A 42 -72.14 -12.24 37.56
CA PRO A 42 -71.82 -11.35 38.68
C PRO A 42 -71.13 -10.07 38.24
N LEU A 43 -70.14 -10.19 37.35
CA LEU A 43 -69.41 -9.04 36.82
C LEU A 43 -70.36 -8.10 36.04
N LEU A 44 -71.22 -8.65 35.18
CA LEU A 44 -72.18 -7.82 34.44
C LEU A 44 -73.18 -7.14 35.37
N LEU A 45 -73.57 -7.82 36.44
CA LEU A 45 -74.49 -7.30 37.44
C LEU A 45 -73.86 -6.16 38.26
N GLU A 46 -72.57 -6.25 38.58
CA GLU A 46 -71.78 -5.21 39.24
C GLU A 46 -71.59 -3.98 38.33
N LEU A 47 -71.21 -4.20 37.08
CA LEU A 47 -70.85 -3.14 36.15
C LEU A 47 -72.06 -2.38 35.61
N ASN A 48 -73.09 -3.12 35.16
CA ASN A 48 -74.29 -2.52 34.59
C ASN A 48 -75.49 -3.48 34.65
N PRO A 49 -76.49 -3.21 35.51
CA PRO A 49 -77.68 -4.05 35.63
C PRO A 49 -78.44 -4.27 34.31
N ASP A 50 -78.39 -3.35 33.35
CA ASP A 50 -79.04 -3.53 32.05
C ASP A 50 -78.36 -4.60 31.19
N TRP A 51 -77.05 -4.80 31.34
CA TRP A 51 -76.31 -5.86 30.64
C TRP A 51 -76.63 -7.22 31.25
N ALA A 52 -76.68 -7.32 32.58
CA ALA A 52 -77.15 -8.52 33.27
C ALA A 52 -78.61 -8.85 32.89
N ALA A 53 -79.50 -7.85 32.77
CA ALA A 53 -80.88 -8.06 32.32
C ALA A 53 -80.98 -8.49 30.85
N ALA A 54 -80.02 -8.10 30.00
CA ALA A 54 -79.95 -8.58 28.62
C ALA A 54 -79.53 -10.05 28.57
N LEU A 55 -78.52 -10.45 29.36
CA LEU A 55 -78.10 -11.85 29.51
C LEU A 55 -79.24 -12.71 30.07
N ALA A 56 -79.94 -12.24 31.10
CA ALA A 56 -81.08 -12.94 31.68
C ALA A 56 -82.20 -13.21 30.67
N ARG A 57 -82.57 -12.20 29.85
CA ARG A 57 -83.56 -12.36 28.77
C ARG A 57 -83.11 -13.31 27.66
N THR A 58 -81.82 -13.45 27.45
CA THR A 58 -81.24 -14.43 26.52
C THR A 58 -81.37 -15.85 27.05
N LEU A 59 -81.08 -16.07 28.34
CA LEU A 59 -81.32 -17.36 29.01
C LEU A 59 -82.79 -17.77 28.97
N LEU A 60 -83.71 -16.84 29.25
CA LEU A 60 -85.15 -17.09 29.21
C LEU A 60 -85.63 -17.46 27.79
N ARG A 61 -85.16 -16.75 26.76
CA ARG A 61 -85.46 -17.06 25.36
C ARG A 61 -84.94 -18.44 24.94
N ALA A 62 -83.74 -18.82 25.38
CA ALA A 62 -83.20 -20.15 25.12
C ALA A 62 -84.02 -21.25 25.83
N ALA A 63 -84.49 -20.99 27.06
CA ALA A 63 -85.33 -21.93 27.80
C ALA A 63 -86.72 -22.12 27.17
N GLU A 64 -87.32 -21.06 26.60
CA GLU A 64 -88.54 -21.15 25.79
C GLU A 64 -88.33 -21.97 24.51
N GLY A 65 -87.12 -21.93 23.93
CA GLY A 65 -86.72 -22.72 22.77
C GLY A 65 -86.34 -24.18 23.05
N GLY A 66 -86.33 -24.64 24.31
CA GLY A 66 -86.08 -26.02 24.69
C GLY A 66 -84.80 -26.31 25.49
N ALA A 67 -84.07 -25.28 25.96
CA ALA A 67 -82.80 -25.44 26.70
C ALA A 67 -82.92 -25.97 28.15
N GLY A 68 -84.13 -26.32 28.63
CA GLY A 68 -84.36 -26.93 29.94
C GLY A 68 -84.75 -25.96 31.06
N ASP A 69 -85.28 -26.50 32.16
CA ASP A 69 -85.86 -25.72 33.27
C ASP A 69 -84.81 -25.03 34.16
N GLU A 70 -83.59 -25.56 34.22
CA GLU A 70 -82.49 -24.96 34.99
C GLU A 70 -82.03 -23.62 34.37
N VAL A 71 -81.96 -23.55 33.04
CA VAL A 71 -81.67 -22.31 32.29
C VAL A 71 -82.76 -21.26 32.56
N ARG A 72 -84.03 -21.69 32.65
CA ARG A 72 -85.15 -20.80 33.01
C ARG A 72 -84.99 -20.24 34.42
N MET A 73 -84.74 -21.11 35.41
CA MET A 73 -84.57 -20.70 36.81
C MET A 73 -83.47 -19.64 36.97
N TRP A 74 -82.30 -19.87 36.37
CA TRP A 74 -81.19 -18.92 36.44
C TRP A 74 -81.47 -17.61 35.69
N GLY A 75 -82.16 -17.69 34.55
CA GLY A 75 -82.63 -16.51 33.82
C GLY A 75 -83.59 -15.65 34.66
N GLU A 76 -84.54 -16.28 35.39
CA GLU A 76 -85.48 -15.58 36.26
C GLU A 76 -84.78 -14.92 37.46
N ARG A 77 -83.87 -15.65 38.13
CA ARG A 77 -83.10 -15.13 39.27
C ARG A 77 -82.21 -13.95 38.88
N LEU A 78 -81.49 -14.05 37.77
CA LEU A 78 -80.62 -12.97 37.28
C LEU A 78 -81.44 -11.75 36.84
N LEU A 79 -82.60 -11.94 36.22
CA LEU A 79 -83.49 -10.84 35.85
C LEU A 79 -84.02 -10.13 37.09
N ALA A 80 -84.42 -10.88 38.12
CA ALA A 80 -84.87 -10.33 39.40
C ALA A 80 -83.74 -9.56 40.12
N ALA A 81 -82.51 -10.08 40.09
CA ALA A 81 -81.33 -9.40 40.63
C ALA A 81 -81.06 -8.06 39.91
N ALA A 82 -81.07 -8.06 38.58
CA ALA A 82 -80.85 -6.87 37.77
C ALA A 82 -81.95 -5.81 37.95
N ASP A 83 -83.22 -6.23 37.96
CA ASP A 83 -84.36 -5.35 38.25
C ASP A 83 -84.30 -4.80 39.68
N GLY A 84 -83.88 -5.65 40.63
CA GLY A 84 -83.68 -5.28 42.01
C GLY A 84 -82.66 -4.15 42.15
N LEU A 85 -81.47 -4.31 41.56
CA LEU A 85 -80.43 -3.29 41.58
C LEU A 85 -80.88 -1.98 40.90
N ARG A 86 -81.62 -2.05 39.79
CA ARG A 86 -82.19 -0.86 39.14
C ARG A 86 -83.15 -0.09 40.05
N ARG A 87 -83.89 -0.81 40.90
CA ARG A 87 -84.83 -0.23 41.87
C ARG A 87 -84.21 0.04 43.24
N GLN A 88 -82.89 -0.14 43.38
CA GLN A 88 -82.15 -0.04 44.64
C GLN A 88 -82.70 -0.97 45.74
N THR A 89 -83.18 -2.15 45.33
CA THR A 89 -83.57 -3.25 46.21
C THR A 89 -82.60 -4.41 46.00
N PHE A 90 -81.72 -4.64 46.98
CA PHE A 90 -80.52 -5.46 46.81
C PHE A 90 -80.71 -6.92 47.25
N ALA A 91 -81.80 -7.23 47.95
CA ALA A 91 -82.12 -8.59 48.38
C ALA A 91 -82.21 -9.62 47.22
N PRO A 92 -82.82 -9.30 46.06
CA PRO A 92 -82.81 -10.21 44.91
C PRO A 92 -81.42 -10.45 44.32
N ALA A 93 -80.52 -9.47 44.42
CA ALA A 93 -79.14 -9.60 43.97
C ALA A 93 -78.31 -10.46 44.93
N LEU A 94 -78.49 -10.27 46.24
CA LEU A 94 -77.86 -11.12 47.26
C LEU A 94 -78.34 -12.57 47.14
N ASP A 95 -79.65 -12.80 46.98
CA ASP A 95 -80.21 -14.16 46.78
C ASP A 95 -79.67 -14.84 45.51
N PHE A 96 -79.49 -14.07 44.42
CA PHE A 96 -78.84 -14.58 43.21
C PHE A 96 -77.37 -14.97 43.45
N LEU A 97 -76.59 -14.11 44.11
CA LEU A 97 -75.17 -14.37 44.40
C LEU A 97 -74.99 -15.53 45.38
N ASP A 98 -75.82 -15.61 46.43
CA ASP A 98 -75.82 -16.71 47.39
C ASP A 98 -76.11 -18.05 46.70
N ALA A 99 -77.13 -18.07 45.84
CA ALA A 99 -77.47 -19.27 45.08
C ALA A 99 -76.35 -19.67 44.12
N LEU A 100 -75.67 -18.70 43.51
CA LEU A 100 -74.59 -18.94 42.55
C LEU A 100 -73.34 -19.50 43.22
N LEU A 101 -73.00 -18.96 44.39
CA LEU A 101 -71.90 -19.46 45.22
C LEU A 101 -72.18 -20.88 45.72
N ALA A 102 -73.43 -21.19 46.07
CA ALA A 102 -73.84 -22.54 46.47
C ALA A 102 -73.90 -23.55 45.30
N ALA A 103 -74.00 -23.09 44.05
CA ALA A 103 -74.07 -23.96 42.89
C ALA A 103 -72.71 -24.51 42.43
N GLU A 104 -71.59 -23.98 42.95
CA GLU A 104 -70.21 -24.41 42.62
C GLU A 104 -69.88 -24.41 41.11
N ARG A 105 -70.55 -23.55 40.32
CA ARG A 105 -70.38 -23.43 38.85
C ARG A 105 -69.40 -22.34 38.40
N LEU A 106 -68.74 -21.65 39.33
CA LEU A 106 -67.83 -20.53 39.05
C LEU A 106 -66.38 -20.99 38.92
N GLU A 107 -65.64 -20.40 37.98
CA GLU A 107 -64.19 -20.58 37.91
C GLU A 107 -63.49 -19.96 39.14
N PRO A 108 -62.33 -20.49 39.60
CA PRO A 108 -61.71 -20.07 40.86
C PRO A 108 -61.45 -18.57 40.99
N HIS A 109 -61.12 -17.89 39.89
CA HIS A 109 -60.91 -16.44 39.87
C HIS A 109 -62.23 -15.66 39.99
N ARG A 110 -63.31 -16.11 39.36
CA ARG A 110 -64.65 -15.51 39.47
C ARG A 110 -65.32 -15.78 40.80
N LEU A 111 -64.97 -16.88 41.46
CA LEU A 111 -65.42 -17.19 42.82
C LEU A 111 -65.00 -16.09 43.80
N GLY A 112 -63.75 -15.63 43.71
CA GLY A 112 -63.22 -14.53 44.52
C GLY A 112 -63.92 -13.19 44.25
N GLU A 113 -64.13 -12.85 42.98
CA GLU A 113 -64.83 -11.63 42.54
C GLU A 113 -66.30 -11.60 43.00
N THR A 114 -66.99 -12.72 42.84
CA THR A 114 -68.40 -12.86 43.24
C THR A 114 -68.57 -12.71 44.74
N GLN A 115 -67.65 -13.28 45.53
CA GLN A 115 -67.63 -13.10 46.99
C GLN A 115 -67.31 -11.66 47.40
N ALA A 116 -66.38 -11.00 46.70
CA ALA A 116 -66.05 -9.59 46.95
C ALA A 116 -67.26 -8.66 46.69
N PHE A 117 -67.93 -8.84 45.54
CA PHE A 117 -69.12 -8.06 45.19
C PHE A 117 -70.28 -8.30 46.17
N ARG A 118 -70.47 -9.54 46.64
CA ARG A 118 -71.42 -9.86 47.71
C ARG A 118 -71.10 -9.14 49.02
N ALA A 119 -69.84 -9.15 49.45
CA ALA A 119 -69.39 -8.44 50.65
C ALA A 119 -69.66 -6.94 50.55
N TRP A 120 -69.39 -6.34 49.38
CA TRP A 120 -69.67 -4.94 49.11
C TRP A 120 -71.17 -4.60 49.17
N LEU A 121 -72.04 -5.46 48.63
CA LEU A 121 -73.49 -5.27 48.67
C LEU A 121 -74.06 -5.33 50.11
N LEU A 122 -73.58 -6.29 50.92
CA LEU A 122 -73.94 -6.42 52.34
C LEU A 122 -73.52 -5.18 53.15
N ARG A 123 -72.29 -4.69 52.92
CA ARG A 123 -71.77 -3.49 53.56
C ARG A 123 -72.62 -2.26 53.24
N SER A 124 -72.94 -2.07 51.97
CA SER A 124 -73.67 -0.89 51.50
C SER A 124 -75.08 -0.77 52.11
N HIS A 125 -75.57 -1.83 52.76
CA HIS A 125 -76.90 -1.92 53.36
C HIS A 125 -76.89 -2.15 54.88
N GLY A 126 -75.75 -1.94 55.54
CA GLY A 126 -75.67 -1.93 57.01
C GLY A 126 -75.57 -3.30 57.67
N HIS A 127 -75.41 -4.37 56.91
CA HIS A 127 -75.12 -5.72 57.41
C HIS A 127 -73.61 -5.90 57.59
N ILE A 128 -73.05 -5.18 58.55
CA ILE A 128 -71.59 -5.01 58.69
C ILE A 128 -70.89 -6.32 59.11
N ASP A 129 -71.48 -7.08 60.04
CA ASP A 129 -70.88 -8.33 60.52
C ASP A 129 -70.84 -9.41 59.42
N ASP A 130 -71.95 -9.58 58.68
CA ASP A 130 -72.03 -10.50 57.55
C ASP A 130 -71.09 -10.10 56.39
N ALA A 131 -70.85 -8.79 56.22
CA ALA A 131 -69.90 -8.27 55.23
C ALA A 131 -68.45 -8.58 55.63
N LEU A 132 -68.10 -8.51 56.92
CA LEU A 132 -66.76 -8.83 57.42
C LEU A 132 -66.43 -10.31 57.24
N ASP A 133 -67.37 -11.21 57.50
CA ASP A 133 -67.22 -12.64 57.25
C ASP A 133 -67.04 -12.94 55.76
N ALA A 134 -67.78 -12.25 54.90
CA ALA A 134 -67.64 -12.38 53.45
C ALA A 134 -66.26 -11.90 52.96
N TYR A 135 -65.75 -10.76 53.47
CA TYR A 135 -64.39 -10.29 53.15
C TYR A 135 -63.29 -11.26 53.63
N ALA A 136 -63.48 -11.91 54.78
CA ALA A 136 -62.55 -12.92 55.28
C ALA A 136 -62.49 -14.17 54.39
N GLN A 137 -63.62 -14.57 53.80
CA GLN A 137 -63.69 -15.67 52.86
C GLN A 137 -63.05 -15.30 51.51
N THR A 138 -63.25 -14.08 51.02
CA THR A 138 -62.54 -13.55 49.83
C THR A 138 -61.02 -13.60 50.02
N ALA A 139 -60.51 -13.27 51.21
CA ALA A 139 -59.08 -13.32 51.52
C ALA A 139 -58.46 -14.72 51.40
N GLN A 140 -59.24 -15.77 51.66
CA GLN A 140 -58.78 -17.14 51.56
C GLN A 140 -58.75 -17.65 50.12
N ILE A 141 -59.68 -17.16 49.29
CA ILE A 141 -59.91 -17.67 47.93
C ILE A 141 -59.11 -16.88 46.89
N ALA A 142 -59.08 -15.55 46.99
CA ALA A 142 -58.42 -14.65 46.05
C ALA A 142 -57.86 -13.42 46.79
N PRO A 143 -56.71 -13.54 47.48
CA PRO A 143 -56.13 -12.48 48.30
C PRO A 143 -55.81 -11.21 47.49
N ASP A 144 -55.46 -11.37 46.22
CA ASP A 144 -55.12 -10.29 45.29
C ASP A 144 -56.33 -9.44 44.92
N LEU A 145 -57.55 -9.93 45.16
CA LEU A 145 -58.79 -9.30 44.71
C LEU A 145 -59.44 -8.40 45.76
N LEU A 146 -59.03 -8.58 47.03
CA LEU A 146 -59.22 -7.58 48.09
C LEU A 146 -58.55 -6.24 47.75
N TRP A 147 -57.56 -6.24 46.87
CA TRP A 147 -56.86 -5.04 46.42
C TRP A 147 -57.75 -4.08 45.61
N ALA A 148 -58.68 -4.60 44.78
CA ALA A 148 -59.48 -3.77 43.87
C ALA A 148 -60.72 -3.14 44.53
N GLN A 149 -61.34 -3.82 45.51
CA GLN A 149 -62.51 -3.29 46.24
C GLN A 149 -62.22 -2.94 47.71
N GLY A 150 -61.02 -3.22 48.22
CA GLY A 150 -60.69 -3.22 49.65
C GLY A 150 -59.73 -2.13 50.13
N GLN A 151 -59.82 -0.91 49.60
CA GLN A 151 -59.16 0.24 50.26
C GLN A 151 -59.80 0.61 51.62
N HIS A 152 -61.00 0.10 51.95
CA HIS A 152 -61.69 0.41 53.22
C HIS A 152 -61.95 -0.80 54.14
N GLY A 153 -61.83 -2.03 53.63
CA GLY A 153 -62.08 -3.25 54.40
C GLY A 153 -60.93 -3.61 55.34
N ALA A 154 -59.69 -3.60 54.84
CA ALA A 154 -58.50 -3.98 55.60
C ALA A 154 -58.16 -2.97 56.73
N THR A 155 -58.35 -1.68 56.48
CA THR A 155 -58.19 -0.60 57.46
C THR A 155 -59.21 -0.71 58.61
N HIS A 156 -60.44 -1.13 58.32
CA HIS A 156 -61.46 -1.36 59.35
C HIS A 156 -61.28 -2.69 60.11
N ILE A 157 -60.80 -3.76 59.47
CA ILE A 157 -60.46 -5.04 60.14
C ILE A 157 -59.36 -4.83 61.19
N LEU A 158 -58.38 -3.97 60.91
CA LEU A 158 -57.35 -3.60 61.88
C LEU A 158 -57.86 -2.63 62.95
N ALA A 159 -58.92 -1.87 62.69
CA ALA A 159 -59.57 -0.97 63.64
C ALA A 159 -60.73 -1.60 64.47
N SER A 160 -61.19 -2.82 64.12
CA SER A 160 -62.33 -3.49 64.77
C SER A 160 -61.95 -4.13 66.12
N HIS A 161 -62.92 -4.63 66.90
CA HIS A 161 -62.69 -5.28 68.20
C HIS A 161 -62.50 -6.80 68.10
N ASP A 162 -62.42 -7.38 66.89
CA ASP A 162 -62.41 -8.83 66.70
C ASP A 162 -60.98 -9.39 66.54
N ASP A 163 -60.54 -10.15 67.54
CA ASP A 163 -59.22 -10.79 67.58
C ASP A 163 -59.11 -11.96 66.58
N GLN A 164 -60.21 -12.60 66.17
CA GLN A 164 -60.17 -13.70 65.20
C GLN A 164 -59.90 -13.22 63.77
N ALA A 165 -60.53 -12.13 63.35
CA ALA A 165 -60.29 -11.51 62.05
C ALA A 165 -58.83 -11.04 61.88
N ARG A 166 -58.23 -10.51 62.96
CA ARG A 166 -56.82 -10.09 63.00
C ARG A 166 -55.84 -11.27 62.97
N VAL A 167 -56.14 -12.35 63.67
CA VAL A 167 -55.32 -13.58 63.67
C VAL A 167 -55.37 -14.29 62.31
N LEU A 168 -56.51 -14.26 61.61
CA LEU A 168 -56.63 -14.83 60.27
C LEU A 168 -55.87 -14.02 59.23
N LEU A 169 -55.89 -12.68 59.32
CA LEU A 169 -55.04 -11.80 58.51
C LEU A 169 -53.55 -12.06 58.77
N HIS A 170 -53.20 -12.25 60.05
CA HIS A 170 -51.83 -12.58 60.49
C HIS A 170 -51.37 -13.98 60.04
N ARG A 171 -52.28 -14.95 59.89
CA ARG A 171 -51.99 -16.29 59.34
C ARG A 171 -51.85 -16.29 57.82
N ALA A 172 -52.66 -15.49 57.12
CA ALA A 172 -52.58 -15.35 55.67
C ALA A 172 -51.22 -14.75 55.23
N LEU A 173 -50.65 -13.86 56.05
CA LEU A 173 -49.36 -13.20 55.82
C LEU A 173 -48.13 -14.01 56.27
N GLN A 174 -48.31 -15.15 56.95
CA GLN A 174 -47.22 -15.98 57.53
C GLN A 174 -46.71 -17.10 56.62
N LYS A 175 -47.10 -17.15 55.34
CA LYS A 175 -46.70 -18.23 54.43
C LYS A 175 -45.27 -18.12 53.85
N ASP A 176 -44.46 -17.15 54.30
CA ASP A 176 -43.03 -17.05 53.95
C ASP A 176 -42.16 -16.79 55.21
N PRO A 177 -41.30 -17.73 55.65
CA PRO A 177 -40.60 -17.63 56.94
C PRO A 177 -39.44 -16.61 57.00
N HIS A 178 -39.13 -15.89 55.91
CA HIS A 178 -37.90 -15.09 55.80
C HIS A 178 -38.07 -13.56 55.80
N ARG A 179 -39.27 -13.01 55.97
CA ARG A 179 -39.47 -11.55 56.02
C ARG A 179 -39.54 -11.02 57.46
N ASP A 180 -38.49 -10.32 57.85
CA ASP A 180 -38.45 -9.43 59.02
C ASP A 180 -39.65 -8.49 59.03
N GLY A 181 -40.20 -8.23 60.21
CA GLY A 181 -41.43 -7.45 60.37
C GLY A 181 -41.41 -6.03 59.78
N ILE A 182 -40.22 -5.46 59.50
CA ILE A 182 -40.05 -4.19 58.77
C ILE A 182 -40.16 -4.35 57.25
N ALA A 183 -39.68 -5.44 56.65
CA ALA A 183 -39.88 -5.71 55.22
C ALA A 183 -41.36 -6.01 54.92
N ALA A 184 -42.05 -6.64 55.88
CA ALA A 184 -43.50 -6.78 55.85
C ALA A 184 -44.22 -5.43 56.00
N LEU A 185 -43.72 -4.52 56.85
CA LEU A 185 -44.20 -3.12 56.96
C LEU A 185 -44.06 -2.36 55.65
N GLU A 186 -42.87 -2.37 55.05
CA GLU A 186 -42.54 -1.63 53.83
C GLU A 186 -43.30 -2.19 52.62
N GLY A 187 -43.42 -3.51 52.51
CA GLY A 187 -44.23 -4.17 51.48
C GLY A 187 -45.71 -3.83 51.60
N TRP A 188 -46.24 -3.75 52.83
CA TRP A 188 -47.64 -3.38 53.06
C TRP A 188 -47.92 -1.90 52.79
N LEU A 189 -47.01 -0.99 53.18
CA LEU A 189 -47.15 0.45 52.92
C LEU A 189 -46.89 0.86 51.48
N ALA A 190 -46.12 0.08 50.73
CA ALA A 190 -46.07 0.21 49.27
C ALA A 190 -47.44 -0.06 48.61
N LEU A 191 -48.31 -0.84 49.27
CA LEU A 191 -49.64 -1.20 48.78
C LEU A 191 -50.76 -0.21 49.18
N ILE A 192 -50.51 0.76 50.09
CA ILE A 192 -51.47 1.81 50.51
C ILE A 192 -51.16 3.18 49.90
N ALA A 193 -50.42 3.22 48.79
CA ALA A 193 -49.79 4.42 48.26
C ALA A 193 -50.75 5.60 47.97
N ASP A 194 -52.05 5.32 47.76
CA ASP A 194 -52.99 6.33 47.26
C ASP A 194 -53.76 7.12 48.33
N ASP A 195 -53.71 6.77 49.62
CA ASP A 195 -54.27 7.64 50.68
C ASP A 195 -53.56 7.52 52.05
N LEU A 196 -52.31 7.98 52.08
CA LEU A 196 -51.48 8.08 53.29
C LEU A 196 -52.11 9.00 54.37
N ILE A 197 -53.04 9.89 53.99
CA ILE A 197 -53.68 10.85 54.89
C ILE A 197 -54.78 10.16 55.70
N ASP A 198 -55.63 9.34 55.08
CA ASP A 198 -56.64 8.57 55.81
C ASP A 198 -56.01 7.50 56.71
N ALA A 199 -54.98 6.78 56.22
CA ALA A 199 -54.23 5.83 57.06
C ALA A 199 -53.63 6.53 58.30
N HIS A 200 -53.05 7.72 58.13
CA HIS A 200 -52.55 8.54 59.24
C HIS A 200 -53.66 8.89 60.25
N HIS A 201 -54.83 9.29 59.75
CA HIS A 201 -55.98 9.67 60.55
C HIS A 201 -56.55 8.48 61.35
N GLN A 202 -56.68 7.30 60.73
CA GLN A 202 -57.16 6.08 61.39
C GLN A 202 -56.20 5.58 62.50
N PHE A 203 -54.89 5.55 62.24
CA PHE A 203 -53.90 5.20 63.27
C PHE A 203 -53.85 6.22 64.40
N THR A 204 -54.09 7.49 64.08
CA THR A 204 -54.20 8.54 65.09
C THR A 204 -55.41 8.27 65.99
N ILE A 205 -56.62 8.07 65.42
CA ILE A 205 -57.84 7.74 66.17
C ILE A 205 -57.67 6.49 67.04
N ALA A 206 -57.03 5.45 66.51
CA ALA A 206 -56.78 4.19 67.22
C ALA A 206 -55.93 4.41 68.48
N LEU A 207 -54.88 5.22 68.38
CA LEU A 207 -54.00 5.57 69.49
C LEU A 207 -54.64 6.55 70.49
N THR A 208 -55.53 7.44 70.06
CA THR A 208 -56.29 8.32 70.97
C THR A 208 -57.34 7.55 71.79
N ARG A 209 -57.95 6.52 71.19
CA ARG A 209 -59.00 5.70 71.85
C ARG A 209 -58.42 4.67 72.83
N ASN A 210 -57.22 4.16 72.58
CA ASN A 210 -56.53 3.27 73.51
C ASN A 210 -55.01 3.49 73.50
N PRO A 211 -54.46 4.27 74.45
CA PRO A 211 -53.02 4.56 74.50
C PRO A 211 -52.12 3.37 74.88
N ARG A 212 -52.71 2.22 75.28
CA ARG A 212 -51.98 0.98 75.63
C ARG A 212 -51.89 -0.02 74.46
N GLN A 213 -52.08 0.45 73.22
CA GLN A 213 -51.96 -0.40 72.03
C GLN A 213 -50.55 -0.99 71.82
N ASN A 214 -50.49 -2.02 70.98
CA ASN A 214 -49.29 -2.75 70.59
C ASN A 214 -48.27 -1.83 69.90
N ALA A 215 -46.97 -2.08 70.09
CA ALA A 215 -45.84 -1.31 69.56
C ALA A 215 -45.93 -1.05 68.04
N TRP A 216 -46.57 -1.96 67.32
CA TRP A 216 -46.85 -1.86 65.89
C TRP A 216 -47.64 -0.60 65.53
N THR A 217 -48.71 -0.23 66.24
CA THR A 217 -49.55 0.91 65.84
C THR A 217 -48.77 2.23 65.86
N TYR A 218 -47.85 2.40 66.81
CA TYR A 218 -46.94 3.56 66.85
C TYR A 218 -45.95 3.54 65.68
N ALA A 219 -45.39 2.37 65.37
CA ALA A 219 -44.46 2.22 64.25
C ALA A 219 -45.13 2.44 62.88
N TRP A 220 -46.34 1.93 62.67
CA TRP A 220 -47.12 2.15 61.45
C TRP A 220 -47.45 3.64 61.27
N ARG A 221 -47.83 4.35 62.34
CA ARG A 221 -48.09 5.80 62.27
C ARG A 221 -46.80 6.60 61.97
N GLY A 222 -45.70 6.22 62.62
CA GLY A 222 -44.38 6.82 62.38
C GLY A 222 -43.92 6.63 60.93
N GLU A 223 -44.07 5.43 60.38
CA GLU A 223 -43.69 5.14 58.99
C GLU A 223 -44.59 5.85 57.97
N VAL A 224 -45.90 5.95 58.22
CA VAL A 224 -46.80 6.75 57.38
C VAL A 224 -46.38 8.23 57.38
N ARG A 225 -46.04 8.78 58.56
CA ARG A 225 -45.51 10.15 58.67
C ARG A 225 -44.17 10.32 57.97
N ARG A 226 -43.30 9.30 58.02
CA ARG A 226 -42.01 9.29 57.31
C ARG A 226 -42.21 9.43 55.80
N ARG A 227 -43.14 8.66 55.23
CA ARG A 227 -43.49 8.72 53.79
C ARG A 227 -44.19 10.02 53.39
N LEU A 228 -44.93 10.65 54.31
CA LEU A 228 -45.46 12.00 54.14
C LEU A 228 -44.39 13.11 54.27
N GLY A 229 -43.10 12.76 54.42
CA GLY A 229 -42.00 13.70 54.60
C GLY A 229 -41.93 14.36 55.99
N ARG A 230 -42.78 13.94 56.92
CA ARG A 230 -42.84 14.44 58.31
C ARG A 230 -41.96 13.62 59.23
N ILE A 231 -40.66 13.64 58.93
CA ILE A 231 -39.66 12.79 59.59
C ILE A 231 -39.52 13.12 61.09
N GLU A 232 -39.67 14.39 61.53
CA GLU A 232 -39.66 14.77 62.95
C GLU A 232 -40.83 14.15 63.73
N ASP A 233 -42.04 14.25 63.17
CA ASP A 233 -43.24 13.68 63.78
C ASP A 233 -43.22 12.14 63.77
N ALA A 234 -42.54 11.55 62.79
CA ALA A 234 -42.28 10.12 62.73
C ALA A 234 -41.30 9.69 63.83
N LEU A 235 -40.22 10.47 64.03
CA LEU A 235 -39.25 10.22 65.08
C LEU A 235 -39.90 10.33 66.47
N GLY A 236 -40.77 11.32 66.68
CA GLY A 236 -41.54 11.46 67.92
C GLY A 236 -42.44 10.25 68.21
N ASP A 237 -43.08 9.66 67.19
CA ASP A 237 -43.88 8.45 67.36
C ASP A 237 -43.04 7.23 67.72
N VAL A 238 -41.84 7.11 67.15
CA VAL A 238 -40.90 6.02 67.44
C VAL A 238 -40.26 6.18 68.83
N GLU A 239 -39.95 7.40 69.25
CA GLU A 239 -39.45 7.68 70.61
C GLU A 239 -40.52 7.36 71.67
N GLU A 240 -41.78 7.71 71.40
CA GLU A 240 -42.92 7.39 72.25
C GLU A 240 -43.18 5.87 72.33
N ALA A 241 -42.91 5.14 71.24
CA ALA A 241 -42.93 3.68 71.22
C ALA A 241 -41.77 3.06 72.02
N LEU A 242 -40.56 3.57 71.84
CA LEU A 242 -39.35 3.12 72.54
C LEU A 242 -39.41 3.38 74.05
N ALA A 243 -40.06 4.47 74.48
CA ALA A 243 -40.29 4.75 75.89
C ALA A 243 -41.16 3.66 76.58
N ARG A 244 -42.04 2.98 75.82
CA ARG A 244 -42.92 1.90 76.31
C ARG A 244 -42.35 0.51 76.05
N TYR A 245 -41.62 0.35 74.96
CA TYR A 245 -41.11 -0.93 74.46
C TYR A 245 -39.61 -0.81 74.12
N PRO A 246 -38.73 -0.58 75.12
CA PRO A 246 -37.32 -0.28 74.90
C PRO A 246 -36.52 -1.47 74.33
N ASP A 247 -36.96 -2.70 74.63
CA ASP A 247 -36.26 -3.94 74.25
C ASP A 247 -36.64 -4.45 72.86
N ARG A 248 -37.05 -3.56 71.94
CA ARG A 248 -37.45 -3.91 70.58
C ARG A 248 -36.39 -3.45 69.58
N PRO A 249 -35.53 -4.37 69.07
CA PRO A 249 -34.42 -4.02 68.16
C PRO A 249 -34.89 -3.27 66.91
N TRP A 250 -36.04 -3.66 66.35
CA TRP A 250 -36.60 -3.07 65.14
C TRP A 250 -37.10 -1.62 65.35
N LEU A 251 -37.53 -1.22 66.57
CA LEU A 251 -37.88 0.17 66.88
C LEU A 251 -36.63 1.05 66.98
N LEU A 252 -35.54 0.53 67.57
CA LEU A 252 -34.24 1.21 67.60
C LEU A 252 -33.66 1.36 66.19
N ALA A 253 -33.86 0.36 65.34
CA ALA A 253 -33.46 0.41 63.94
C ALA A 253 -34.25 1.44 63.12
N LEU A 254 -35.57 1.49 63.29
CA LEU A 254 -36.42 2.51 62.66
C LEU A 254 -36.04 3.92 63.13
N ARG A 255 -35.72 4.09 64.43
CA ARG A 255 -35.14 5.34 64.96
C ARG A 255 -33.83 5.69 64.26
N GLY A 256 -32.95 4.73 64.07
CA GLY A 256 -31.69 4.91 63.33
C GLY A 256 -31.92 5.41 61.90
N ILE A 257 -32.79 4.75 61.14
CA ILE A 257 -33.11 5.13 59.75
C ILE A 257 -33.72 6.54 59.68
N LEU A 258 -34.65 6.87 60.59
CA LEU A 258 -35.27 8.21 60.66
C LEU A 258 -34.26 9.31 60.99
N LEU A 259 -33.34 9.05 61.92
CA LEU A 259 -32.26 10.00 62.26
C LEU A 259 -31.30 10.21 61.09
N TRP A 260 -31.01 9.16 60.32
CA TRP A 260 -30.20 9.27 59.11
C TRP A 260 -30.90 10.13 58.05
N GLN A 261 -32.19 9.90 57.81
CA GLN A 261 -33.02 10.71 56.89
C GLN A 261 -33.15 12.18 57.35
N TRP A 262 -33.09 12.43 58.66
CA TRP A 262 -33.06 13.79 59.24
C TRP A 262 -31.65 14.40 59.28
N ASN A 263 -30.68 13.83 58.54
CA ASN A 263 -29.30 14.31 58.47
C ASN A 263 -28.54 14.31 59.82
N ARG A 264 -28.81 13.31 60.68
CA ARG A 264 -28.09 13.07 61.95
C ARG A 264 -27.40 11.69 61.94
N PRO A 265 -26.47 11.42 61.01
CA PRO A 265 -25.92 10.08 60.77
C PRO A 265 -25.15 9.50 61.96
N GLN A 266 -24.53 10.34 62.80
CA GLN A 266 -23.81 9.86 64.00
C GLN A 266 -24.77 9.32 65.06
N GLU A 267 -25.94 9.93 65.23
CA GLU A 267 -26.96 9.46 66.17
C GLU A 267 -27.78 8.30 65.60
N ALA A 268 -27.90 8.26 64.28
CA ALA A 268 -28.45 7.11 63.58
C ALA A 268 -27.59 5.86 63.78
N LEU A 269 -26.26 6.02 63.69
CA LEU A 269 -25.30 4.93 63.93
C LEU A 269 -25.37 4.43 65.37
N THR A 270 -25.48 5.32 66.37
CA THR A 270 -25.60 4.89 67.78
C THR A 270 -26.93 4.17 68.05
N ALA A 271 -28.02 4.57 67.39
CA ALA A 271 -29.31 3.87 67.46
C ALA A 271 -29.23 2.46 66.84
N LEU A 272 -28.55 2.30 65.70
CA LEU A 272 -28.33 1.00 65.07
C LEU A 272 -27.37 0.11 65.86
N ASP A 273 -26.32 0.66 66.45
CA ASP A 273 -25.41 -0.09 67.32
C ASP A 273 -26.16 -0.59 68.58
N ALA A 274 -27.08 0.20 69.13
CA ALA A 274 -27.96 -0.23 70.22
C ALA A 274 -28.94 -1.33 69.78
N ALA A 275 -29.47 -1.25 68.56
CA ALA A 275 -30.32 -2.31 67.99
C ALA A 275 -29.54 -3.63 67.80
N LEU A 276 -28.31 -3.56 67.28
CA LEU A 276 -27.42 -4.69 67.09
C LEU A 276 -26.91 -5.30 68.41
N ALA A 277 -26.82 -4.52 69.48
CA ALA A 277 -26.50 -5.05 70.82
C ALA A 277 -27.61 -5.99 71.33
N LEU A 278 -28.87 -5.75 70.94
CA LEU A 278 -30.02 -6.59 71.29
C LEU A 278 -30.21 -7.75 70.29
N ALA A 279 -29.85 -7.56 69.02
CA ALA A 279 -30.00 -8.54 67.95
C ALA A 279 -28.73 -8.56 67.05
N PRO A 280 -27.63 -9.20 67.49
CA PRO A 280 -26.33 -9.10 66.82
C PRO A 280 -26.22 -9.92 65.52
N GLU A 281 -27.10 -10.91 65.32
CA GLU A 281 -27.11 -11.80 64.15
C GLU A 281 -28.21 -11.42 63.13
N THR A 282 -28.67 -10.16 63.11
CA THR A 282 -29.67 -9.70 62.14
C THR A 282 -28.99 -9.10 60.89
N PRO A 283 -29.06 -9.77 59.72
CA PRO A 283 -28.37 -9.32 58.50
C PRO A 283 -28.78 -7.92 58.06
N TRP A 284 -30.08 -7.63 58.07
CA TRP A 284 -30.61 -6.32 57.67
C TRP A 284 -30.08 -5.16 58.54
N LEU A 285 -29.94 -5.36 59.86
CA LEU A 285 -29.37 -4.34 60.75
C LEU A 285 -27.89 -4.08 60.48
N LEU A 286 -27.12 -5.13 60.19
CA LEU A 286 -25.72 -5.02 59.79
C LEU A 286 -25.59 -4.28 58.44
N ALA A 287 -26.50 -4.55 57.51
CA ALA A 287 -26.53 -3.90 56.21
C ALA A 287 -26.91 -2.41 56.30
N GLN A 288 -27.92 -2.05 57.11
CA GLN A 288 -28.25 -0.64 57.37
C GLN A 288 -27.11 0.09 58.10
N ARG A 289 -26.41 -0.58 59.00
CA ARG A 289 -25.21 -0.04 59.63
C ARG A 289 -24.11 0.22 58.60
N GLY A 290 -23.88 -0.71 57.68
CA GLY A 290 -22.95 -0.55 56.55
C GLY A 290 -23.25 0.70 55.72
N ARG A 291 -24.53 0.92 55.39
CA ARG A 291 -24.98 2.11 54.65
C ARG A 291 -24.63 3.42 55.34
N ILE A 292 -24.97 3.55 56.62
CA ILE A 292 -24.68 4.78 57.37
C ILE A 292 -23.17 5.01 57.52
N LEU A 293 -22.39 3.94 57.68
CA LEU A 293 -20.93 4.03 57.73
C LEU A 293 -20.33 4.49 56.38
N ALA A 294 -20.88 4.02 55.27
CA ALA A 294 -20.48 4.45 53.93
C ALA A 294 -20.71 5.95 53.74
N ASP A 295 -21.88 6.47 54.13
CA ASP A 295 -22.20 7.90 54.04
C ASP A 295 -21.35 8.78 54.97
N LEU A 296 -20.87 8.22 56.09
CA LEU A 296 -19.92 8.88 56.99
C LEU A 296 -18.47 8.85 56.46
N GLY A 297 -18.21 8.27 55.28
CA GLY A 297 -16.88 8.11 54.70
C GLY A 297 -16.02 7.05 55.41
N ARG A 298 -16.61 6.20 56.26
CA ARG A 298 -15.92 5.12 56.98
C ARG A 298 -15.95 3.83 56.17
N THR A 299 -15.29 3.86 55.01
CA THR A 299 -15.34 2.81 53.98
C THR A 299 -15.01 1.41 54.49
N ASP A 300 -13.91 1.23 55.23
CA ASP A 300 -13.50 -0.11 55.68
C ASP A 300 -14.47 -0.71 56.71
N ASP A 301 -15.01 0.14 57.59
CA ASP A 301 -16.01 -0.28 58.58
C ASP A 301 -17.36 -0.63 57.91
N ALA A 302 -17.70 0.07 56.84
CA ALA A 302 -18.90 -0.18 56.03
C ALA A 302 -18.79 -1.52 55.28
N LEU A 303 -17.66 -1.76 54.60
CA LEU A 303 -17.37 -3.03 53.93
C LEU A 303 -17.41 -4.20 54.92
N SER A 304 -16.78 -4.06 56.09
CA SER A 304 -16.83 -5.11 57.14
C SER A 304 -18.26 -5.37 57.64
N ALA A 305 -19.10 -4.34 57.75
CA ALA A 305 -20.50 -4.51 58.14
C ALA A 305 -21.31 -5.25 57.05
N TYR A 306 -21.07 -4.95 55.77
CA TYR A 306 -21.70 -5.64 54.65
C TYR A 306 -21.23 -7.10 54.52
N GLU A 307 -19.93 -7.38 54.66
CA GLU A 307 -19.38 -8.74 54.65
C GLU A 307 -20.00 -9.60 55.76
N ARG A 308 -20.16 -9.04 56.97
CA ARG A 308 -20.84 -9.72 58.08
C ARG A 308 -22.32 -9.96 57.81
N ALA A 309 -23.01 -9.01 57.15
CA ALA A 309 -24.40 -9.19 56.76
C ALA A 309 -24.54 -10.31 55.72
N LEU A 310 -23.69 -10.33 54.69
CA LEU A 310 -23.67 -11.35 53.63
C LEU A 310 -23.25 -12.74 54.12
N ALA A 311 -22.42 -12.81 55.17
CA ALA A 311 -22.09 -14.09 55.81
C ALA A 311 -23.31 -14.76 56.46
N LEU A 312 -24.29 -13.96 56.91
CA LEU A 312 -25.52 -14.44 57.53
C LEU A 312 -26.67 -14.59 56.52
N ALA A 313 -26.72 -13.73 55.49
CA ALA A 313 -27.68 -13.80 54.39
C ALA A 313 -26.95 -13.62 53.04
N PRO A 314 -26.41 -14.70 52.45
CA PRO A 314 -25.64 -14.63 51.20
C PRO A 314 -26.45 -14.19 49.97
N ASP A 315 -27.77 -14.37 50.02
CA ASP A 315 -28.70 -14.10 48.91
C ASP A 315 -29.47 -12.78 49.08
N ASP A 316 -29.04 -11.90 49.99
CA ASP A 316 -29.64 -10.56 50.13
C ASP A 316 -29.17 -9.62 49.01
N THR A 317 -30.01 -9.51 47.97
CA THR A 317 -29.77 -8.71 46.78
C THR A 317 -29.41 -7.25 47.10
N TRP A 318 -30.08 -6.63 48.08
CA TRP A 318 -29.81 -5.22 48.40
C TRP A 318 -28.42 -5.05 48.99
N THR A 319 -28.04 -5.90 49.94
CA THR A 319 -26.70 -5.87 50.55
C THR A 319 -25.61 -6.19 49.52
N LEU A 320 -25.82 -7.16 48.64
CA LEU A 320 -24.91 -7.46 47.53
C LEU A 320 -24.70 -6.24 46.62
N THR A 321 -25.79 -5.55 46.25
CA THR A 321 -25.76 -4.34 45.42
C THR A 321 -25.01 -3.20 46.10
N GLN A 322 -25.33 -2.87 47.36
CA GLN A 322 -24.67 -1.77 48.07
C GLN A 322 -23.18 -2.06 48.35
N HIS A 323 -22.84 -3.30 48.69
CA HIS A 323 -21.46 -3.74 48.90
C HIS A 323 -20.64 -3.62 47.60
N GLY A 324 -21.17 -4.16 46.50
CA GLY A 324 -20.52 -4.11 45.18
C GLY A 324 -20.37 -2.69 44.64
N LEU A 325 -21.36 -1.81 44.88
CA LEU A 325 -21.31 -0.40 44.50
C LEU A 325 -20.21 0.35 45.26
N LEU A 326 -20.12 0.16 46.58
CA LEU A 326 -19.08 0.80 47.41
C LEU A 326 -17.68 0.34 47.01
N LEU A 327 -17.49 -0.95 46.71
CA LEU A 327 -16.23 -1.47 46.16
C LEU A 327 -15.89 -0.83 44.82
N THR A 328 -16.89 -0.61 43.96
CA THR A 328 -16.69 0.05 42.67
C THR A 328 -16.27 1.51 42.83
N GLN A 329 -16.97 2.27 43.68
CA GLN A 329 -16.69 3.69 43.94
C GLN A 329 -15.31 3.92 44.58
N THR A 330 -14.77 2.92 45.27
CA THR A 330 -13.46 2.98 45.94
C THR A 330 -12.31 2.45 45.08
N GLY A 331 -12.54 2.23 43.78
CA GLY A 331 -11.53 1.75 42.82
C GLY A 331 -11.27 0.24 42.88
N ARG A 332 -12.06 -0.53 43.65
CA ARG A 332 -11.98 -1.99 43.80
C ARG A 332 -13.04 -2.70 42.96
N ALA A 333 -13.36 -2.19 41.77
CA ALA A 333 -14.40 -2.70 40.89
C ALA A 333 -14.23 -4.20 40.56
N HIS A 334 -13.00 -4.70 40.45
CA HIS A 334 -12.70 -6.13 40.22
C HIS A 334 -13.20 -7.04 41.35
N GLN A 335 -13.32 -6.52 42.59
CA GLN A 335 -13.84 -7.24 43.75
C GLN A 335 -15.35 -7.04 43.92
N GLY A 336 -15.87 -5.89 43.49
CA GLY A 336 -17.30 -5.58 43.54
C GLY A 336 -18.13 -6.34 42.49
N LEU A 337 -17.57 -6.53 41.29
CA LEU A 337 -18.31 -7.10 40.15
C LEU A 337 -18.94 -8.49 40.44
N PRO A 338 -18.26 -9.46 41.08
CA PRO A 338 -18.88 -10.76 41.39
C PRO A 338 -20.12 -10.66 42.28
N HIS A 339 -20.13 -9.74 43.24
CA HIS A 339 -21.28 -9.48 44.11
C HIS A 339 -22.45 -8.88 43.33
N LEU A 340 -22.17 -7.97 42.39
CA LEU A 340 -23.17 -7.35 41.53
C LEU A 340 -23.74 -8.34 40.50
N GLU A 341 -22.91 -9.22 39.94
CA GLU A 341 -23.37 -10.32 39.10
C GLU A 341 -24.26 -11.29 39.86
N GLN A 342 -23.95 -11.57 41.14
CA GLN A 342 -24.81 -12.39 42.00
C GLN A 342 -26.14 -11.70 42.29
N ALA A 343 -26.14 -10.40 42.62
CA ALA A 343 -27.36 -9.63 42.85
C ALA A 343 -28.31 -9.67 41.62
N VAL A 344 -27.79 -9.41 40.42
CA VAL A 344 -28.58 -9.45 39.18
C VAL A 344 -29.04 -10.88 38.82
N ARG A 345 -28.32 -11.93 39.23
CA ARG A 345 -28.78 -13.33 39.06
C ARG A 345 -29.94 -13.69 39.99
N LEU A 346 -29.98 -13.10 41.19
CA LEU A 346 -31.03 -13.35 42.18
C LEU A 346 -32.31 -12.57 41.85
N ASP A 347 -32.18 -11.35 41.34
CA ASP A 347 -33.27 -10.56 40.78
C ASP A 347 -32.84 -9.90 39.46
N GLU A 348 -33.27 -10.50 38.35
CA GLU A 348 -32.98 -9.96 37.03
C GLU A 348 -33.72 -8.65 36.75
N SER A 349 -34.77 -8.32 37.50
CA SER A 349 -35.56 -7.09 37.29
C SER A 349 -35.07 -5.90 38.11
N ASP A 350 -34.14 -6.10 39.05
CA ASP A 350 -33.64 -5.05 39.95
C ASP A 350 -32.83 -3.97 39.18
N PRO A 351 -33.36 -2.74 39.07
CA PRO A 351 -32.68 -1.67 38.35
C PRO A 351 -31.42 -1.17 39.07
N ASP A 352 -31.38 -1.22 40.41
CA ASP A 352 -30.25 -0.70 41.18
C ASP A 352 -29.06 -1.65 41.08
N ALA A 353 -29.31 -2.96 41.12
CA ALA A 353 -28.29 -3.99 40.89
C ALA A 353 -27.68 -3.88 39.48
N ARG A 354 -28.51 -3.68 38.45
CA ARG A 354 -28.05 -3.52 37.05
C ARG A 354 -27.28 -2.23 36.84
N LEU A 355 -27.72 -1.12 37.43
CA LEU A 355 -27.00 0.15 37.35
C LEU A 355 -25.62 0.05 38.02
N ALA A 356 -25.56 -0.52 39.23
CA ALA A 356 -24.29 -0.72 39.93
C ALA A 356 -23.36 -1.65 39.13
N ARG A 357 -23.89 -2.72 38.53
CA ARG A 357 -23.11 -3.63 37.66
C ARG A 357 -22.60 -2.92 36.41
N ALA A 358 -23.41 -2.10 35.75
CA ALA A 358 -22.99 -1.31 34.59
C ALA A 358 -21.82 -0.38 34.93
N LEU A 359 -21.88 0.32 36.06
CA LEU A 359 -20.80 1.19 36.55
C LEU A 359 -19.51 0.39 36.83
N ALA A 360 -19.62 -0.79 37.45
CA ALA A 360 -18.49 -1.66 37.72
C ALA A 360 -17.85 -2.20 36.42
N LEU A 361 -18.68 -2.58 35.45
CA LEU A 361 -18.24 -3.05 34.13
C LEU A 361 -17.53 -1.93 33.34
N GLN A 362 -18.04 -0.69 33.40
CA GLN A 362 -17.37 0.47 32.81
C GLN A 362 -16.01 0.75 33.46
N ALA A 363 -15.93 0.68 34.80
CA ALA A 363 -14.67 0.86 35.53
C ALA A 363 -13.61 -0.22 35.22
N LEU A 364 -14.04 -1.36 34.66
CA LEU A 364 -13.19 -2.46 34.21
C LEU A 364 -13.02 -2.51 32.69
N GLU A 365 -13.40 -1.45 31.96
CA GLU A 365 -13.32 -1.35 30.49
C GLU A 365 -14.14 -2.42 29.72
N ARG A 366 -15.12 -3.06 30.38
CA ARG A 366 -16.01 -4.08 29.79
C ARG A 366 -17.27 -3.45 29.22
N HIS A 367 -17.10 -2.54 28.27
CA HIS A 367 -18.15 -1.65 27.76
C HIS A 367 -19.34 -2.37 27.08
N GLU A 368 -19.11 -3.47 26.36
CA GLU A 368 -20.19 -4.24 25.72
C GLU A 368 -21.17 -4.85 26.73
N ALA A 369 -20.65 -5.39 27.84
CA ALA A 369 -21.48 -5.95 28.90
C ALA A 369 -22.24 -4.85 29.65
N ALA A 370 -21.59 -3.69 29.89
CA ALA A 370 -22.24 -2.54 30.50
C ALA A 370 -23.43 -2.02 29.66
N LEU A 371 -23.31 -2.02 28.32
CA LEU A 371 -24.38 -1.59 27.42
C LEU A 371 -25.64 -2.45 27.57
N THR A 372 -25.49 -3.75 27.84
CA THR A 372 -26.64 -4.66 28.02
C THR A 372 -27.50 -4.23 29.21
N ASP A 373 -26.87 -3.86 30.32
CA ASP A 373 -27.56 -3.37 31.52
C ASP A 373 -28.19 -2.00 31.29
N LEU A 374 -27.46 -1.08 30.66
CA LEU A 374 -27.93 0.28 30.38
C LEU A 374 -29.12 0.29 29.42
N GLN A 375 -29.10 -0.56 28.38
CA GLN A 375 -30.22 -0.72 27.44
C GLN A 375 -31.49 -1.22 28.13
N PHE A 376 -31.36 -2.16 29.06
CA PHE A 376 -32.49 -2.61 29.86
C PHE A 376 -33.08 -1.49 30.72
N LEU A 377 -32.22 -0.74 31.42
CA LEU A 377 -32.67 0.38 32.25
C LEU A 377 -33.38 1.47 31.45
N LEU A 378 -32.88 1.76 30.24
CA LEU A 378 -33.46 2.75 29.34
C LEU A 378 -34.78 2.29 28.71
N ALA A 379 -35.05 0.99 28.59
CA ALA A 379 -36.35 0.50 28.12
C ALA A 379 -37.51 0.95 29.04
N GLY A 380 -37.25 1.07 30.35
CA GLY A 380 -38.21 1.60 31.33
C GLY A 380 -38.16 3.13 31.49
N ARG A 381 -37.05 3.79 31.12
CA ARG A 381 -36.82 5.23 31.32
C ARG A 381 -36.07 5.84 30.11
N PRO A 382 -36.69 5.91 28.93
CA PRO A 382 -35.98 6.20 27.68
C PRO A 382 -35.42 7.63 27.56
N GLN A 383 -35.81 8.54 28.46
CA GLN A 383 -35.36 9.93 28.46
C GLN A 383 -34.52 10.29 29.69
N ASP A 384 -34.05 9.31 30.47
CA ASP A 384 -33.20 9.57 31.63
C ASP A 384 -31.81 10.06 31.18
N PRO A 385 -31.44 11.33 31.42
CA PRO A 385 -30.20 11.88 30.89
C PRO A 385 -28.95 11.27 31.53
N ASN A 386 -29.04 10.72 32.77
CA ASN A 386 -27.91 10.07 33.42
C ASN A 386 -27.60 8.72 32.77
N LEU A 387 -28.65 7.95 32.45
CA LEU A 387 -28.49 6.66 31.79
C LEU A 387 -28.00 6.83 30.35
N LEU A 388 -28.52 7.84 29.63
CA LEU A 388 -28.04 8.21 28.30
C LEU A 388 -26.57 8.65 28.32
N GLU A 389 -26.13 9.41 29.33
CA GLU A 389 -24.71 9.76 29.50
C GLU A 389 -23.82 8.52 29.69
N LEU A 390 -24.22 7.61 30.59
CA LEU A 390 -23.47 6.37 30.84
C LEU A 390 -23.42 5.50 29.60
N GLN A 391 -24.52 5.41 28.83
CA GLN A 391 -24.56 4.66 27.58
C GLN A 391 -23.62 5.27 26.53
N ALA A 392 -23.64 6.59 26.39
CA ALA A 392 -22.78 7.31 25.46
C ALA A 392 -21.31 7.09 25.78
N ARG A 393 -20.90 7.11 27.06
CA ARG A 393 -19.53 6.81 27.47
C ARG A 393 -19.06 5.42 27.02
N SER A 394 -19.93 4.40 27.12
CA SER A 394 -19.61 3.05 26.63
C SER A 394 -19.54 2.99 25.10
N HIS A 395 -20.45 3.65 24.38
CA HIS A 395 -20.39 3.71 22.91
C HIS A 395 -19.15 4.48 22.41
N ILE A 396 -18.74 5.56 23.08
CA ILE A 396 -17.50 6.28 22.78
C ILE A 396 -16.28 5.37 22.94
N ALA A 397 -16.19 4.63 24.04
CA ALA A 397 -15.08 3.73 24.30
C ALA A 397 -14.98 2.59 23.27
N LEU A 398 -16.12 2.15 22.72
CA LEU A 398 -16.17 1.16 21.64
C LEU A 398 -16.00 1.76 20.22
N GLY A 399 -15.77 3.07 20.10
CA GLY A 399 -15.66 3.76 18.80
C GLY A 399 -16.98 3.88 18.03
N GLN A 400 -18.13 3.63 18.67
CA GLN A 400 -19.46 3.66 18.08
C GLN A 400 -20.05 5.09 18.12
N PHE A 401 -19.41 5.99 17.37
CA PHE A 401 -19.67 7.43 17.44
C PHE A 401 -21.11 7.85 17.08
N ASP A 402 -21.76 7.18 16.12
CA ASP A 402 -23.13 7.55 15.71
C ASP A 402 -24.18 7.27 16.80
N ALA A 403 -24.04 6.16 17.52
CA ALA A 403 -24.89 5.81 18.65
C ALA A 403 -24.69 6.81 19.79
N ALA A 404 -23.42 7.06 20.16
CA ALA A 404 -23.06 8.05 21.18
C ALA A 404 -23.59 9.45 20.85
N MET A 405 -23.50 9.90 19.59
CA MET A 405 -24.04 11.20 19.18
C MET A 405 -25.55 11.30 19.39
N THR A 406 -26.28 10.23 19.09
CA THR A 406 -27.74 10.20 19.25
C THR A 406 -28.14 10.35 20.72
N GLU A 407 -27.47 9.59 21.60
CA GLU A 407 -27.70 9.59 23.04
C GLU A 407 -27.31 10.93 23.68
N LEU A 408 -26.15 11.49 23.31
CA LEU A 408 -25.69 12.79 23.80
C LEU A 408 -26.60 13.93 23.36
N ASN A 409 -27.11 13.90 22.12
CA ASN A 409 -28.07 14.88 21.66
C ASN A 409 -29.39 14.80 22.45
N GLN A 410 -29.86 13.60 22.78
CA GLN A 410 -31.04 13.42 23.63
C GLN A 410 -30.81 13.90 25.06
N ALA A 411 -29.64 13.61 25.65
CA ALA A 411 -29.29 14.05 26.99
C ALA A 411 -29.14 15.58 27.07
N LEU A 412 -28.52 16.21 26.07
CA LEU A 412 -28.35 17.67 25.98
C LEU A 412 -29.65 18.42 25.69
N LEU A 413 -30.65 17.80 25.04
CA LEU A 413 -31.98 18.39 24.93
C LEU A 413 -32.64 18.63 26.31
N GLN A 414 -32.36 17.74 27.27
CA GLN A 414 -32.88 17.84 28.64
C GLN A 414 -31.99 18.69 29.54
N ARG A 415 -30.67 18.69 29.30
CA ARG A 415 -29.67 19.45 30.08
C ARG A 415 -28.70 20.21 29.15
N PRO A 416 -29.12 21.32 28.54
CA PRO A 416 -28.31 22.03 27.54
C PRO A 416 -27.02 22.64 28.11
N ASP A 417 -27.01 22.99 29.40
CA ASP A 417 -25.87 23.61 30.07
C ASP A 417 -25.00 22.60 30.87
N HIS A 418 -25.08 21.30 30.55
CA HIS A 418 -24.29 20.28 31.25
C HIS A 418 -22.91 20.12 30.63
N VAL A 419 -21.89 20.67 31.31
CA VAL A 419 -20.50 20.71 30.82
C VAL A 419 -19.98 19.35 30.39
N ASP A 420 -20.19 18.29 31.19
CA ASP A 420 -19.63 16.98 30.89
C ASP A 420 -20.27 16.34 29.64
N LEU A 421 -21.55 16.65 29.36
CA LEU A 421 -22.22 16.18 28.15
C LEU A 421 -21.72 16.93 26.91
N LEU A 422 -21.47 18.23 27.02
CA LEU A 422 -20.85 19.04 25.97
C LEU A 422 -19.42 18.54 25.67
N LEU A 423 -18.64 18.20 26.70
CA LEU A 423 -17.29 17.65 26.55
C LEU A 423 -17.28 16.28 25.88
N LEU A 424 -18.19 15.39 26.26
CA LEU A 424 -18.36 14.08 25.61
C LEU A 424 -18.77 14.24 24.14
N ARG A 425 -19.69 15.16 23.84
CA ARG A 425 -20.11 15.41 22.45
C ARG A 425 -18.99 16.03 21.62
N ALA A 426 -18.24 16.98 22.18
CA ALA A 426 -17.05 17.53 21.54
C ALA A 426 -16.03 16.43 21.22
N GLN A 427 -15.80 15.48 22.13
CA GLN A 427 -14.90 14.34 21.88
C GLN A 427 -15.34 13.48 20.69
N VAL A 428 -16.64 13.19 20.58
CA VAL A 428 -17.18 12.43 19.44
C VAL A 428 -17.05 13.22 18.14
N LEU A 429 -17.36 14.51 18.17
CA LEU A 429 -17.23 15.41 17.01
C LEU A 429 -15.78 15.52 16.54
N ILE A 430 -14.80 15.56 17.45
CA ILE A 430 -13.36 15.50 17.13
C ILE A 430 -13.02 14.18 16.44
N GLY A 431 -13.49 13.05 16.97
CA GLY A 431 -13.30 11.73 16.35
C GLY A 431 -13.86 11.63 14.94
N GLN A 432 -15.01 12.29 14.69
CA GLN A 432 -15.64 12.41 13.37
C GLN A 432 -15.03 13.51 12.48
N ARG A 433 -13.97 14.20 12.94
CA ARG A 433 -13.33 15.35 12.26
C ARG A 433 -14.25 16.54 11.99
N GLN A 434 -15.32 16.69 12.78
CA GLN A 434 -16.24 17.82 12.73
C GLN A 434 -15.76 18.95 13.67
N PHE A 435 -14.62 19.54 13.33
CA PHE A 435 -13.91 20.47 14.21
C PHE A 435 -14.69 21.75 14.55
N ASP A 436 -15.48 22.30 13.61
CA ASP A 436 -16.30 23.49 13.86
C ASP A 436 -17.38 23.25 14.92
N ALA A 437 -18.06 22.10 14.84
CA ALA A 437 -19.09 21.72 15.80
C ALA A 437 -18.49 21.39 17.17
N ALA A 438 -17.34 20.70 17.20
CA ALA A 438 -16.62 20.43 18.43
C ALA A 438 -16.18 21.74 19.11
N LEU A 439 -15.70 22.71 18.33
CA LEU A 439 -15.31 24.02 18.85
C LEU A 439 -16.50 24.78 19.46
N ALA A 440 -17.68 24.71 18.84
CA ALA A 440 -18.89 25.34 19.37
C ALA A 440 -19.31 24.75 20.74
N ASP A 441 -19.19 23.43 20.91
CA ASP A 441 -19.46 22.76 22.19
C ASP A 441 -18.44 23.13 23.26
N LEU A 442 -17.16 23.21 22.89
CA LEU A 442 -16.09 23.64 23.79
C LEU A 442 -16.25 25.12 24.17
N ASP A 443 -16.67 26.00 23.26
CA ASP A 443 -16.98 27.40 23.54
C ASP A 443 -18.21 27.54 24.46
N ALA A 444 -19.21 26.67 24.32
CA ALA A 444 -20.35 26.60 25.24
C ALA A 444 -19.91 26.13 26.64
N ALA A 445 -19.11 25.07 26.71
CA ALA A 445 -18.56 24.56 27.96
C ALA A 445 -17.66 25.59 28.67
N LEU A 446 -16.80 26.29 27.91
CA LEU A 446 -15.91 27.33 28.44
C LEU A 446 -16.69 28.55 28.95
N ARG A 447 -17.83 28.91 28.34
CA ARG A 447 -18.70 29.97 28.88
C ARG A 447 -19.25 29.62 30.28
N LEU A 448 -19.44 28.33 30.57
CA LEU A 448 -19.92 27.85 31.86
C LEU A 448 -18.78 27.67 32.87
N ARG A 449 -17.58 27.28 32.41
CA ARG A 449 -16.36 27.16 33.23
C ARG A 449 -15.15 27.82 32.52
N PRO A 450 -14.96 29.15 32.67
CA PRO A 450 -13.98 29.91 31.86
C PRO A 450 -12.50 29.58 32.08
N GLU A 451 -12.16 28.99 33.23
CA GLU A 451 -10.78 28.70 33.62
C GLU A 451 -10.52 27.18 33.73
N ASP A 452 -11.39 26.35 33.15
CA ASP A 452 -11.24 24.89 33.21
C ASP A 452 -10.07 24.43 32.31
N PRO A 453 -8.98 23.87 32.87
CA PRO A 453 -7.80 23.45 32.13
C PRO A 453 -8.09 22.42 31.03
N GLU A 454 -9.03 21.50 31.28
CA GLU A 454 -9.33 20.40 30.34
C GLU A 454 -10.11 20.92 29.13
N ILE A 455 -10.99 21.90 29.32
CA ILE A 455 -11.72 22.57 28.22
C ILE A 455 -10.73 23.33 27.34
N LEU A 456 -9.83 24.10 27.95
CA LEU A 456 -8.80 24.86 27.23
C LEU A 456 -7.85 23.94 26.45
N LEU A 457 -7.42 22.82 27.03
CA LEU A 457 -6.60 21.82 26.32
C LEU A 457 -7.29 21.24 25.09
N ARG A 458 -8.54 20.79 25.24
CA ARG A 458 -9.32 20.21 24.12
C ARG A 458 -9.56 21.24 23.03
N ARG A 459 -9.83 22.49 23.41
CA ARG A 459 -10.05 23.59 22.47
C ARG A 459 -8.79 23.95 21.71
N ALA A 460 -7.66 24.05 22.39
CA ALA A 460 -6.35 24.24 21.75
C ALA A 460 -6.00 23.10 20.77
N ASP A 461 -6.35 21.85 21.09
CA ASP A 461 -6.16 20.70 20.19
C ASP A 461 -7.00 20.81 18.92
N VAL A 462 -8.29 21.17 19.06
CA VAL A 462 -9.17 21.41 17.90
C VAL A 462 -8.65 22.55 17.04
N LEU A 463 -8.24 23.66 17.66
CA LEU A 463 -7.66 24.80 16.95
C LEU A 463 -6.38 24.41 16.18
N ALA A 464 -5.53 23.57 16.78
CA ALA A 464 -4.35 23.01 16.12
C ALA A 464 -4.72 22.12 14.92
N HIS A 465 -5.75 21.29 15.02
CA HIS A 465 -6.25 20.48 13.90
C HIS A 465 -6.84 21.32 12.76
N MET A 466 -7.41 22.49 13.09
CA MET A 466 -7.91 23.47 12.11
C MET A 466 -6.80 24.38 11.55
N ALA A 467 -5.53 24.13 11.87
CA ALA A 467 -4.39 24.98 11.51
C ALA A 467 -4.50 26.44 11.98
N ARG A 468 -5.28 26.71 13.04
CA ARG A 468 -5.37 28.01 13.71
C ARG A 468 -4.29 28.12 14.78
N TRP A 469 -3.04 28.13 14.32
CA TRP A 469 -1.87 27.96 15.18
C TRP A 469 -1.74 29.05 16.25
N ASP A 470 -1.96 30.31 15.89
CA ASP A 470 -1.79 31.42 16.83
C ASP A 470 -2.80 31.37 17.98
N ASP A 471 -4.05 31.00 17.68
CA ASP A 471 -5.10 30.83 18.68
C ASP A 471 -4.77 29.68 19.64
N ALA A 472 -4.36 28.53 19.09
CA ALA A 472 -3.93 27.38 19.88
C ALA A 472 -2.72 27.71 20.78
N LEU A 473 -1.71 28.40 20.24
CA LEU A 473 -0.51 28.81 21.00
C LEU A 473 -0.86 29.81 22.11
N ASN A 474 -1.74 30.78 21.84
CA ASN A 474 -2.16 31.76 22.84
C ASN A 474 -2.83 31.08 24.05
N GLU A 475 -3.71 30.11 23.80
CA GLU A 475 -4.39 29.35 24.84
C GLU A 475 -3.44 28.46 25.62
N LEU A 476 -2.56 27.74 24.94
CA LEU A 476 -1.56 26.89 25.59
C LEU A 476 -0.57 27.71 26.41
N ASN A 477 -0.18 28.89 25.94
CA ASN A 477 0.67 29.80 26.69
C ASN A 477 -0.02 30.32 27.97
N ALA A 478 -1.30 30.70 27.89
CA ALA A 478 -2.08 31.10 29.05
C ALA A 478 -2.21 29.95 30.06
N LEU A 479 -2.50 28.74 29.57
CA LEU A 479 -2.64 27.55 30.40
C LEU A 479 -1.33 27.19 31.11
N ILE A 480 -0.19 27.22 30.41
CA ILE A 480 1.13 26.95 30.98
C ILE A 480 1.52 28.02 32.02
N GLN A 481 1.09 29.27 31.84
CA GLN A 481 1.30 30.32 32.86
C GLN A 481 0.48 30.07 34.13
N GLN A 482 -0.73 29.54 33.99
CA GLN A 482 -1.60 29.20 35.13
C GLN A 482 -1.14 27.93 35.83
N ASP A 483 -0.78 26.89 35.08
CA ASP A 483 -0.28 25.61 35.57
C ASP A 483 1.04 25.22 34.88
N PRO A 484 2.20 25.60 35.46
CA PRO A 484 3.52 25.26 34.93
C PRO A 484 3.88 23.76 34.98
N ASN A 485 3.05 22.92 35.59
CA ASN A 485 3.25 21.47 35.71
C ASN A 485 2.33 20.67 34.77
N ASN A 486 1.60 21.34 33.88
CA ASN A 486 0.72 20.67 32.92
C ASN A 486 1.51 20.07 31.74
N ALA A 487 1.90 18.80 31.88
CA ALA A 487 2.67 18.08 30.86
C ALA A 487 1.97 18.04 29.49
N ARG A 488 0.64 17.84 29.47
CA ARG A 488 -0.17 17.78 28.24
C ARG A 488 -0.18 19.11 27.49
N ALA A 489 -0.19 20.24 28.21
CA ALA A 489 -0.13 21.56 27.60
C ALA A 489 1.21 21.79 26.88
N PHE A 490 2.32 21.41 27.49
CA PHE A 490 3.64 21.45 26.84
C PHE A 490 3.69 20.51 25.64
N ALA A 491 3.21 19.27 25.76
CA ALA A 491 3.20 18.30 24.66
C ALA A 491 2.41 18.82 23.44
N LEU A 492 1.22 19.39 23.68
CA LEU A 492 0.39 19.94 22.60
C LEU A 492 1.02 21.17 21.96
N ARG A 493 1.62 22.07 22.75
CA ARG A 493 2.34 23.25 22.24
C ARG A 493 3.55 22.85 21.41
N GLY A 494 4.26 21.82 21.86
CA GLY A 494 5.35 21.20 21.12
C GLY A 494 4.91 20.64 19.77
N ASP A 495 3.76 19.97 19.71
CA ASP A 495 3.23 19.45 18.43
C ASP A 495 2.78 20.57 17.48
N VAL A 496 2.17 21.63 18.00
CA VAL A 496 1.86 22.84 17.19
C VAL A 496 3.14 23.43 16.60
N HIS A 497 4.18 23.63 17.40
CA HIS A 497 5.48 24.12 16.92
C HIS A 497 6.12 23.17 15.88
N ARG A 498 6.03 21.86 16.09
CA ARG A 498 6.54 20.86 15.14
C ARG A 498 5.81 20.92 13.80
N ARG A 499 4.47 21.05 13.81
CA ARG A 499 3.64 21.19 12.60
C ARG A 499 3.93 22.50 11.85
N GLN A 500 4.29 23.57 12.56
CA GLN A 500 4.77 24.82 11.97
C GLN A 500 6.20 24.74 11.41
N GLY A 501 6.95 23.65 11.70
CA GLY A 501 8.36 23.52 11.34
C GLY A 501 9.34 24.16 12.33
N HIS A 502 8.86 24.71 13.45
CA HIS A 502 9.66 25.25 14.54
C HIS A 502 10.23 24.13 15.44
N ASN A 503 11.01 23.22 14.84
CA ASN A 503 11.46 21.98 15.48
C ASN A 503 12.23 22.21 16.80
N ALA A 504 13.03 23.28 16.90
CA ALA A 504 13.78 23.57 18.12
C ALA A 504 12.88 23.95 19.32
N ALA A 505 11.83 24.74 19.08
CA ALA A 505 10.84 25.08 20.09
C ALA A 505 10.01 23.84 20.48
N ALA A 506 9.65 23.02 19.49
CA ALA A 506 8.97 21.75 19.72
C ALA A 506 9.78 20.81 20.62
N ILE A 507 11.08 20.66 20.36
CA ILE A 507 11.97 19.83 21.19
C ILE A 507 12.00 20.32 22.64
N ALA A 508 12.09 21.63 22.86
CA ALA A 508 12.12 22.20 24.21
C ALA A 508 10.81 21.92 24.97
N ASP A 509 9.67 22.05 24.30
CA ASP A 509 8.36 21.77 24.88
C ASP A 509 8.15 20.28 25.17
N PHE A 510 8.50 19.40 24.23
CA PHE A 510 8.43 17.95 24.49
C PHE A 510 9.40 17.52 25.58
N ALA A 511 10.60 18.12 25.68
CA ALA A 511 11.51 17.87 26.78
C ALA A 511 10.89 18.26 28.12
N ARG A 512 10.23 19.43 28.18
CA ARG A 512 9.54 19.85 29.41
C ARG A 512 8.35 18.96 29.75
N ALA A 513 7.59 18.49 28.75
CA ALA A 513 6.52 17.53 28.95
C ALA A 513 7.04 16.21 29.52
N LEU A 514 8.18 15.72 29.01
CA LEU A 514 8.82 14.48 29.44
C LEU A 514 9.51 14.59 30.81
N ASP A 515 10.00 15.78 31.19
CA ASP A 515 10.47 16.04 32.56
C ASP A 515 9.33 15.88 33.59
N LEU A 516 8.11 16.23 33.18
CA LEU A 516 6.90 16.14 34.01
C LEU A 516 6.26 14.74 33.95
N ASN A 517 6.32 14.08 32.80
CA ASN A 517 5.82 12.73 32.58
C ASN A 517 6.79 11.93 31.68
N PRO A 518 7.76 11.20 32.26
CA PRO A 518 8.79 10.48 31.50
C PRO A 518 8.27 9.32 30.64
N ASP A 519 7.10 8.78 30.97
CA ASP A 519 6.51 7.59 30.33
C ASP A 519 5.51 7.96 29.21
N ASP A 520 5.55 9.19 28.70
CA ASP A 520 4.73 9.63 27.57
C ASP A 520 5.35 9.22 26.21
N ALA A 521 4.97 8.03 25.76
CA ALA A 521 5.40 7.47 24.47
C ALA A 521 5.11 8.40 23.28
N TRP A 522 3.99 9.11 23.30
CA TRP A 522 3.60 10.01 22.22
C TRP A 522 4.53 11.22 22.15
N SER A 523 4.82 11.86 23.29
CA SER A 523 5.76 12.99 23.34
C SER A 523 7.18 12.58 22.93
N LEU A 524 7.65 11.39 23.31
CA LEU A 524 8.93 10.82 22.84
C LEU A 524 8.95 10.68 21.32
N ALA A 525 7.93 10.04 20.73
CA ALA A 525 7.85 9.84 19.28
C ALA A 525 7.78 11.15 18.49
N ARG A 526 7.06 12.16 18.99
CA ARG A 526 6.97 13.48 18.35
C ARG A 526 8.25 14.30 18.49
N ARG A 527 8.95 14.19 19.62
CA ARG A 527 10.27 14.80 19.81
C ARG A 527 11.32 14.17 18.90
N ALA A 528 11.28 12.84 18.75
CA ALA A 528 12.14 12.11 17.83
C ALA A 528 11.94 12.56 16.37
N ASP A 529 10.71 12.74 15.89
CA ASP A 529 10.46 13.29 14.55
C ASP A 529 10.99 14.72 14.41
N ALA A 530 10.89 15.55 15.45
CA ALA A 530 11.48 16.88 15.45
C ALA A 530 13.03 16.84 15.40
N TYR A 531 13.68 15.91 16.11
CA TYR A 531 15.12 15.68 16.00
C TYR A 531 15.53 15.22 14.60
N ARG A 532 14.80 14.26 14.01
CA ARG A 532 15.02 13.74 12.66
C ARG A 532 14.93 14.85 11.61
N ARG A 533 13.96 15.76 11.73
CA ARG A 533 13.80 16.94 10.84
C ARG A 533 14.94 17.98 10.98
N MET A 534 15.77 17.87 12.02
CA MET A 534 16.97 18.69 12.23
C MET A 534 18.26 17.89 11.99
N ASP A 535 18.18 16.73 11.34
CA ASP A 535 19.31 15.82 11.07
C ASP A 535 20.04 15.31 12.32
N ARG A 536 19.37 15.35 13.48
CA ARG A 536 19.85 14.81 14.76
C ARG A 536 19.40 13.36 14.92
N TYR A 537 19.90 12.50 14.03
CA TYR A 537 19.38 11.14 13.88
C TYR A 537 19.62 10.24 15.09
N GLN A 538 20.74 10.41 15.80
CA GLN A 538 21.07 9.58 16.98
C GLN A 538 20.11 9.85 18.14
N GLU A 539 19.80 11.11 18.43
CA GLU A 539 18.80 11.48 19.43
C GLU A 539 17.39 11.04 19.02
N ALA A 540 17.06 11.13 17.73
CA ALA A 540 15.79 10.64 17.22
C ALA A 540 15.63 9.12 17.43
N LEU A 541 16.66 8.32 17.12
CA LEU A 541 16.63 6.87 17.32
C LEU A 541 16.47 6.49 18.80
N ALA A 542 17.13 7.21 19.71
CA ALA A 542 17.01 6.97 21.15
C ALA A 542 15.58 7.18 21.65
N ASP A 543 14.97 8.31 21.29
CA ASP A 543 13.59 8.63 21.67
C ASP A 543 12.57 7.67 21.02
N PHE A 544 12.75 7.33 19.73
CA PHE A 544 11.88 6.34 19.07
C PHE A 544 11.99 4.95 19.72
N ALA A 545 13.19 4.51 20.12
CA ALA A 545 13.38 3.25 20.81
C ALA A 545 12.72 3.24 22.19
N GLN A 546 12.80 4.35 22.93
CA GLN A 546 12.11 4.48 24.22
C GLN A 546 10.59 4.49 24.03
N ALA A 547 10.07 5.22 23.05
CA ALA A 547 8.64 5.23 22.72
C ALA A 547 8.11 3.82 22.41
N LEU A 548 8.85 3.04 21.61
CA LEU A 548 8.48 1.67 21.26
C LEU A 548 8.71 0.65 22.39
N THR A 549 9.48 1.01 23.42
CA THR A 549 9.56 0.20 24.66
C THR A 549 8.29 0.35 25.48
N LEU A 550 7.72 1.55 25.51
CA LEU A 550 6.47 1.86 26.21
C LEU A 550 5.25 1.38 25.41
N GLN A 551 5.26 1.56 24.09
CA GLN A 551 4.19 1.17 23.18
C GLN A 551 4.76 0.44 21.94
N PRO A 552 4.92 -0.90 22.00
CA PRO A 552 5.56 -1.66 20.92
C PRO A 552 4.78 -1.69 19.60
N ASP A 553 3.45 -1.55 19.66
CA ASP A 553 2.55 -1.65 18.50
C ASP A 553 2.13 -0.28 17.95
N ASP A 554 3.06 0.70 17.93
CA ASP A 554 2.85 1.99 17.26
C ASP A 554 3.45 1.99 15.84
N ALA A 555 2.59 1.73 14.84
CA ALA A 555 2.95 1.70 13.43
C ALA A 555 3.62 3.01 12.96
N TRP A 556 3.08 4.17 13.36
CA TRP A 556 3.62 5.46 12.91
C TRP A 556 5.05 5.66 13.40
N THR A 557 5.32 5.30 14.65
CA THR A 557 6.64 5.41 15.25
C THR A 557 7.64 4.47 14.59
N LEU A 558 7.24 3.22 14.30
CA LEU A 558 8.06 2.27 13.53
C LEU A 558 8.41 2.82 12.14
N ALA A 559 7.43 3.30 11.38
CA ALA A 559 7.68 3.86 10.04
C ALA A 559 8.64 5.06 10.08
N ARG A 560 8.55 5.93 11.10
CA ARG A 560 9.44 7.09 11.25
C ARG A 560 10.85 6.70 11.70
N ARG A 561 10.98 5.68 12.54
CA ARG A 561 12.29 5.12 12.92
C ARG A 561 12.95 4.40 11.75
N GLY A 562 12.18 3.63 10.98
CA GLY A 562 12.64 2.99 9.75
C GLY A 562 13.18 3.99 8.73
N GLU A 563 12.49 5.10 8.50
CA GLU A 563 13.00 6.20 7.66
C GLU A 563 14.28 6.82 8.23
N THR A 564 14.43 6.89 9.55
CA THR A 564 15.65 7.40 10.20
C THR A 564 16.83 6.45 9.99
N TYR A 565 16.63 5.14 10.12
CA TYR A 565 17.65 4.14 9.80
C TYR A 565 18.07 4.20 8.32
N ARG A 566 17.11 4.36 7.41
CA ARG A 566 17.39 4.50 5.97
C ARG A 566 18.29 5.71 5.67
N GLN A 567 18.05 6.86 6.32
CA GLN A 567 18.90 8.05 6.18
C GLN A 567 20.32 7.87 6.73
N LEU A 568 20.51 6.92 7.66
CA LEU A 568 21.81 6.53 8.21
C LEU A 568 22.48 5.39 7.44
N ASP A 569 21.86 4.92 6.35
CA ASP A 569 22.30 3.76 5.55
C ASP A 569 22.23 2.40 6.29
N ASP A 570 21.47 2.34 7.39
CA ASP A 570 21.18 1.10 8.14
C ASP A 570 19.96 0.37 7.54
N LEU A 571 20.09 -0.04 6.27
CA LEU A 571 18.97 -0.50 5.43
C LEU A 571 18.23 -1.74 5.98
N ASP A 572 18.93 -2.67 6.65
CA ASP A 572 18.33 -3.87 7.24
C ASP A 572 17.36 -3.54 8.39
N LEU A 573 17.76 -2.59 9.26
CA LEU A 573 16.92 -2.14 10.37
C LEU A 573 15.73 -1.32 9.85
N ALA A 574 15.94 -0.53 8.79
CA ALA A 574 14.86 0.18 8.11
C ALA A 574 13.79 -0.79 7.56
N LEU A 575 14.20 -1.85 6.87
CA LEU A 575 13.28 -2.87 6.34
C LEU A 575 12.49 -3.57 7.44
N ALA A 576 13.13 -3.90 8.57
CA ALA A 576 12.48 -4.56 9.70
C ALA A 576 11.38 -3.66 10.29
N ASP A 577 11.69 -2.38 10.53
CA ASP A 577 10.74 -1.41 11.08
C ASP A 577 9.57 -1.14 10.12
N PHE A 578 9.85 -0.93 8.82
CA PHE A 578 8.77 -0.74 7.83
C PHE A 578 7.89 -1.99 7.70
N THR A 579 8.47 -3.19 7.76
CA THR A 579 7.70 -4.43 7.68
C THR A 579 6.80 -4.59 8.89
N ARG A 580 7.32 -4.37 10.11
CA ARG A 580 6.50 -4.42 11.33
C ARG A 580 5.42 -3.34 11.33
N SER A 581 5.73 -2.14 10.85
CA SER A 581 4.73 -1.07 10.67
C SER A 581 3.59 -1.51 9.76
N LEU A 582 3.88 -2.14 8.63
CA LEU A 582 2.88 -2.60 7.66
C LEU A 582 2.08 -3.84 8.12
N GLU A 583 2.64 -4.65 9.03
CA GLU A 583 1.87 -5.70 9.72
C GLU A 583 0.79 -5.11 10.64
N LEU A 584 1.07 -3.96 11.25
CA LEU A 584 0.16 -3.26 12.15
C LEU A 584 -0.86 -2.40 11.38
N ASP A 585 -0.39 -1.66 10.38
CA ASP A 585 -1.23 -0.83 9.51
C ASP A 585 -0.87 -1.02 8.01
N PRO A 586 -1.58 -1.94 7.32
CA PRO A 586 -1.39 -2.16 5.89
C PRO A 586 -1.81 -0.98 4.99
N PHE A 587 -2.55 0.00 5.53
CA PHE A 587 -3.06 1.15 4.79
C PHE A 587 -2.12 2.37 4.87
N ASP A 588 -0.98 2.25 5.55
CA ASP A 588 0.04 3.29 5.57
C ASP A 588 0.87 3.29 4.27
N TYR A 589 0.43 4.09 3.30
CA TYR A 589 1.14 4.26 2.02
C TYR A 589 2.55 4.86 2.20
N TRP A 590 2.83 5.60 3.29
CA TRP A 590 4.17 6.12 3.56
C TRP A 590 5.14 5.01 3.93
N ALA A 591 4.70 4.04 4.74
CA ALA A 591 5.51 2.89 5.10
C ALA A 591 5.82 2.01 3.87
N TRP A 592 4.84 1.77 2.99
CA TRP A 592 5.07 1.11 1.69
C TRP A 592 6.10 1.87 0.84
N THR A 593 5.96 3.19 0.75
CA THR A 593 6.89 4.04 -0.02
C THR A 593 8.31 4.02 0.57
N GLY A 594 8.43 4.07 1.89
CA GLY A 594 9.71 3.99 2.60
C GLY A 594 10.42 2.66 2.40
N ARG A 595 9.68 1.55 2.51
CA ARG A 595 10.23 0.20 2.27
C ARG A 595 10.61 0.00 0.81
N GLY A 596 9.78 0.47 -0.12
CA GLY A 596 10.06 0.42 -1.55
C GLY A 596 11.37 1.13 -1.94
N LYS A 597 11.63 2.31 -1.36
CA LYS A 597 12.92 3.01 -1.52
C LYS A 597 14.09 2.20 -0.96
N THR A 598 13.91 1.66 0.23
CA THR A 598 14.95 0.87 0.91
C THR A 598 15.33 -0.36 0.08
N TYR A 599 14.35 -1.04 -0.54
CA TYR A 599 14.62 -2.13 -1.48
C TYR A 599 15.36 -1.68 -2.73
N CYS A 600 15.02 -0.52 -3.31
CA CYS A 600 15.76 0.02 -4.45
C CYS A 600 17.22 0.37 -4.08
N GLU A 601 17.46 0.93 -2.89
CA GLU A 601 18.80 1.25 -2.39
C GLU A 601 19.65 -0.02 -2.17
N LEU A 602 19.02 -1.15 -1.80
CA LEU A 602 19.65 -2.48 -1.73
C LEU A 602 19.85 -3.15 -3.11
N GLY A 603 19.35 -2.55 -4.19
CA GLY A 603 19.36 -3.14 -5.54
C GLY A 603 18.29 -4.21 -5.78
N GLU A 604 17.37 -4.43 -4.84
CA GLU A 604 16.23 -5.34 -4.99
C GLU A 604 15.03 -4.65 -5.69
N LEU A 605 15.28 -4.17 -6.91
CA LEU A 605 14.38 -3.30 -7.67
C LEU A 605 12.96 -3.85 -7.84
N GLU A 606 12.80 -5.16 -8.06
CA GLU A 606 11.48 -5.79 -8.22
C GLU A 606 10.63 -5.70 -6.95
N LYS A 607 11.24 -5.85 -5.77
CA LYS A 607 10.54 -5.69 -4.49
C LYS A 607 10.17 -4.22 -4.27
N GLY A 608 11.08 -3.31 -4.63
CA GLY A 608 10.83 -1.87 -4.62
C GLY A 608 9.60 -1.48 -5.47
N VAL A 609 9.54 -1.95 -6.72
CA VAL A 609 8.40 -1.72 -7.63
C VAL A 609 7.10 -2.32 -7.08
N ALA A 610 7.15 -3.50 -6.44
CA ALA A 610 5.98 -4.12 -5.83
C ALA A 610 5.42 -3.27 -4.68
N ASP A 611 6.29 -2.78 -3.79
CA ASP A 611 5.91 -1.92 -2.67
C ASP A 611 5.37 -0.56 -3.14
N PHE A 612 5.99 0.07 -4.15
CA PHE A 612 5.44 1.28 -4.76
C PHE A 612 4.07 1.04 -5.40
N THR A 613 3.84 -0.15 -5.95
CA THR A 613 2.53 -0.51 -6.51
C THR A 613 1.46 -0.63 -5.43
N GLN A 614 1.80 -1.15 -4.24
CA GLN A 614 0.88 -1.14 -3.10
C GLN A 614 0.62 0.29 -2.61
N ALA A 615 1.66 1.13 -2.53
CA ALA A 615 1.50 2.53 -2.14
C ALA A 615 0.58 3.30 -3.12
N LEU A 616 0.72 3.07 -4.43
CA LEU A 616 -0.14 3.65 -5.47
C LEU A 616 -1.56 3.07 -5.47
N ALA A 617 -1.79 1.85 -4.95
CA ALA A 617 -3.16 1.37 -4.77
C ALA A 617 -3.94 2.21 -3.74
N LEU A 618 -3.22 2.80 -2.76
CA LEU A 618 -3.77 3.65 -1.71
C LEU A 618 -3.79 5.13 -2.11
N SER A 619 -2.75 5.59 -2.84
CA SER A 619 -2.63 6.95 -3.36
C SER A 619 -2.30 6.93 -4.86
N PRO A 620 -3.31 6.77 -5.75
CA PRO A 620 -3.09 6.46 -7.16
C PRO A 620 -2.21 7.44 -7.92
N ASP A 621 -2.38 8.73 -7.68
CA ASP A 621 -1.76 9.78 -8.48
C ASP A 621 -0.72 10.58 -7.68
N ASP A 622 -0.11 9.97 -6.66
CA ASP A 622 1.01 10.58 -5.95
C ASP A 622 2.22 10.71 -6.89
N PRO A 623 2.60 11.94 -7.29
CA PRO A 623 3.62 12.13 -8.31
C PRO A 623 5.01 11.65 -7.88
N TYR A 624 5.29 11.71 -6.58
CA TYR A 624 6.59 11.31 -6.03
C TYR A 624 6.76 9.78 -6.07
N ILE A 625 5.70 9.03 -5.77
CA ILE A 625 5.74 7.57 -5.82
C ILE A 625 5.85 7.09 -7.27
N LEU A 626 5.12 7.72 -8.20
CA LEU A 626 5.21 7.44 -9.63
C LEU A 626 6.61 7.72 -10.18
N GLU A 627 7.24 8.83 -9.80
CA GLU A 627 8.64 9.14 -10.16
C GLU A 627 9.60 8.03 -9.70
N ARG A 628 9.50 7.61 -8.43
CA ARG A 628 10.38 6.59 -7.86
C ARG A 628 10.18 5.22 -8.46
N ARG A 629 8.92 4.82 -8.70
CA ARG A 629 8.62 3.56 -9.39
C ARG A 629 9.08 3.59 -10.84
N GLY A 630 8.84 4.71 -11.55
CA GLY A 630 9.30 4.93 -12.91
C GLY A 630 10.82 4.79 -13.04
N ALA A 631 11.59 5.40 -12.14
CA ALA A 631 13.05 5.28 -12.11
C ALA A 631 13.51 3.81 -11.94
N ALA A 632 12.94 3.08 -10.98
CA ALA A 632 13.25 1.66 -10.78
C ALA A 632 12.86 0.79 -11.99
N LEU A 633 11.75 1.10 -12.66
CA LEU A 633 11.31 0.41 -13.87
C LEU A 633 12.27 0.62 -15.07
N VAL A 634 12.88 1.81 -15.19
CA VAL A 634 13.91 2.07 -16.22
C VAL A 634 15.12 1.18 -16.05
N GLU A 635 15.58 0.99 -14.81
CA GLU A 635 16.71 0.10 -14.48
C GLU A 635 16.38 -1.37 -14.76
N LEU A 636 15.13 -1.78 -14.49
CA LEU A 636 14.58 -3.09 -14.84
C LEU A 636 14.28 -3.28 -16.34
N GLN A 637 14.57 -2.30 -17.19
CA GLN A 637 14.30 -2.32 -18.63
C GLN A 637 12.80 -2.45 -18.98
N ARG A 638 11.90 -2.07 -18.07
CA ARG A 638 10.43 -2.04 -18.26
C ARG A 638 10.01 -0.66 -18.78
N ASP A 639 10.60 -0.27 -19.90
CA ASP A 639 10.59 1.11 -20.42
C ASP A 639 9.17 1.66 -20.67
N GLN A 640 8.22 0.83 -21.11
CA GLN A 640 6.85 1.30 -21.38
C GLN A 640 6.08 1.63 -20.08
N GLU A 641 6.23 0.82 -19.04
CA GLU A 641 5.58 1.07 -17.74
C GLU A 641 6.18 2.30 -17.05
N ALA A 642 7.50 2.48 -17.15
CA ALA A 642 8.18 3.68 -16.67
C ALA A 642 7.66 4.94 -17.38
N LEU A 643 7.45 4.86 -18.70
CA LEU A 643 6.91 5.98 -19.48
C LEU A 643 5.48 6.35 -19.06
N ASP A 644 4.64 5.35 -18.77
CA ASP A 644 3.27 5.56 -18.31
C ASP A 644 3.27 6.23 -16.91
N ASP A 645 4.16 5.78 -16.01
CA ASP A 645 4.32 6.38 -14.68
C ASP A 645 4.81 7.82 -14.73
N PHE A 646 5.85 8.12 -15.51
CA PHE A 646 6.32 9.50 -15.66
C PHE A 646 5.25 10.40 -16.31
N THR A 647 4.44 9.86 -17.21
CA THR A 647 3.35 10.63 -17.82
C THR A 647 2.28 10.97 -16.78
N ARG A 648 1.86 10.01 -15.97
CA ARG A 648 0.90 10.24 -14.88
C ARG A 648 1.45 11.20 -13.82
N ALA A 649 2.73 11.09 -13.49
CA ALA A 649 3.37 11.97 -12.51
C ALA A 649 3.35 13.45 -12.92
N LEU A 650 3.36 13.75 -14.23
CA LEU A 650 3.34 15.12 -14.75
C LEU A 650 1.97 15.81 -14.59
N ASP A 651 0.88 15.07 -14.53
CA ASP A 651 -0.48 15.65 -14.50
C ASP A 651 -0.80 16.33 -13.15
N GLY A 652 0.01 16.11 -12.10
CA GLY A 652 -0.22 16.62 -10.74
C GLY A 652 0.98 17.29 -10.04
N HIS A 653 2.15 17.41 -10.69
CA HIS A 653 3.38 17.88 -10.01
C HIS A 653 3.53 19.42 -10.03
N PRO A 654 3.81 20.08 -8.87
CA PRO A 654 4.06 21.52 -8.82
C PRO A 654 5.40 21.94 -9.45
N ASP A 655 6.39 21.05 -9.48
CA ASP A 655 7.68 21.25 -10.16
C ASP A 655 8.06 20.03 -11.02
N PRO A 656 7.69 20.00 -12.32
CA PRO A 656 7.87 18.81 -13.17
C PRO A 656 9.29 18.69 -13.77
N VAL A 657 10.24 19.57 -13.44
CA VAL A 657 11.54 19.64 -14.13
C VAL A 657 12.30 18.30 -14.08
N ALA A 658 12.37 17.67 -12.91
CA ALA A 658 13.04 16.38 -12.75
C ALA A 658 12.35 15.26 -13.54
N ILE A 659 11.03 15.18 -13.48
CA ILE A 659 10.23 14.15 -14.17
C ILE A 659 10.30 14.33 -15.69
N LEU A 660 10.21 15.56 -16.20
CA LEU A 660 10.40 15.87 -17.62
C LEU A 660 11.79 15.44 -18.10
N THR A 661 12.81 15.62 -17.26
CA THR A 661 14.17 15.19 -17.57
C THR A 661 14.27 13.67 -17.65
N LEU A 662 13.77 12.96 -16.64
CA LEU A 662 13.76 11.48 -16.61
C LEU A 662 12.97 10.89 -17.80
N ARG A 663 11.79 11.44 -18.08
CA ARG A 663 10.97 11.01 -19.23
C ARG A 663 11.65 11.34 -20.56
N GLY A 664 12.25 12.52 -20.69
CA GLY A 664 13.01 12.92 -21.85
C GLY A 664 14.19 12.00 -22.15
N ASP A 665 14.91 11.57 -21.11
CA ASP A 665 16.02 10.62 -21.21
C ASP A 665 15.55 9.21 -21.60
N LEU A 666 14.44 8.75 -21.01
CA LEU A 666 13.80 7.48 -21.39
C LEU A 666 13.32 7.49 -22.84
N LEU A 667 12.70 8.59 -23.29
CA LEU A 667 12.27 8.76 -24.67
C LEU A 667 13.45 8.77 -25.65
N LEU A 668 14.60 9.34 -25.25
CA LEU A 668 15.84 9.26 -26.02
C LEU A 668 16.33 7.81 -26.15
N LYS A 669 16.33 7.04 -25.05
CA LYS A 669 16.65 5.59 -25.04
C LYS A 669 15.72 4.81 -25.99
N MET A 670 14.44 5.15 -26.02
CA MET A 670 13.44 4.56 -26.92
C MET A 670 13.49 5.09 -28.36
N HIS A 671 14.48 5.92 -28.73
CA HIS A 671 14.62 6.56 -30.04
C HIS A 671 13.45 7.48 -30.46
N ARG A 672 12.67 8.00 -29.50
CA ARG A 672 11.58 8.96 -29.73
C ARG A 672 12.09 10.41 -29.63
N LEU A 673 12.93 10.80 -30.59
CA LEU A 673 13.72 12.03 -30.53
C LEU A 673 12.89 13.31 -30.39
N GLU A 674 11.76 13.43 -31.10
CA GLU A 674 10.91 14.63 -31.06
C GLU A 674 10.21 14.81 -29.70
N ALA A 675 9.70 13.71 -29.13
CA ALA A 675 9.07 13.75 -27.82
C ALA A 675 10.10 14.03 -26.71
N SER A 676 11.29 13.43 -26.80
CA SER A 676 12.42 13.75 -25.92
C SER A 676 12.80 15.23 -26.00
N ALA A 677 12.87 15.80 -27.22
CA ALA A 677 13.16 17.22 -27.42
C ALA A 677 12.12 18.12 -26.75
N ALA A 678 10.82 17.78 -26.87
CA ALA A 678 9.74 18.55 -26.26
C ALA A 678 9.88 18.59 -24.73
N ASP A 679 10.10 17.44 -24.10
CA ASP A 679 10.24 17.34 -22.64
C ASP A 679 11.47 18.07 -22.11
N LEU A 680 12.63 17.85 -22.74
CA LEU A 680 13.89 18.44 -22.30
C LEU A 680 13.92 19.96 -22.52
N ASN A 681 13.34 20.45 -23.61
CA ASN A 681 13.17 21.89 -23.81
C ASN A 681 12.22 22.48 -22.77
N ARG A 682 11.11 21.80 -22.47
CA ARG A 682 10.16 22.25 -21.45
C ARG A 682 10.79 22.30 -20.06
N ALA A 683 11.60 21.30 -19.70
CA ALA A 683 12.35 21.28 -18.45
C ALA A 683 13.29 22.51 -18.34
N LEU A 684 13.99 22.84 -19.42
CA LEU A 684 14.93 23.97 -19.47
C LEU A 684 14.25 25.34 -19.64
N GLU A 685 13.01 25.40 -20.12
CA GLU A 685 12.19 26.61 -20.04
C GLU A 685 11.80 26.94 -18.60
N LEU A 686 11.47 25.91 -17.82
CA LEU A 686 11.09 26.04 -16.42
C LEU A 686 12.30 26.32 -15.52
N ASN A 687 13.40 25.60 -15.74
CA ASN A 687 14.67 25.81 -15.05
C ASN A 687 15.85 25.76 -16.04
N PRO A 688 16.32 26.91 -16.54
CA PRO A 688 17.41 26.98 -17.51
C PRO A 688 18.77 26.47 -17.00
N ASP A 689 18.96 26.38 -15.68
CA ASP A 689 20.21 25.97 -15.03
C ASP A 689 20.09 24.56 -14.40
N TYR A 690 19.14 23.74 -14.86
CA TYR A 690 19.03 22.35 -14.44
C TYR A 690 20.04 21.46 -15.18
N ALA A 691 21.18 21.20 -14.55
CA ALA A 691 22.29 20.45 -15.16
C ALA A 691 21.89 19.07 -15.74
N PRO A 692 21.05 18.24 -15.09
CA PRO A 692 20.63 16.95 -15.66
C PRO A 692 19.85 17.10 -16.98
N ALA A 693 19.00 18.12 -17.12
CA ALA A 693 18.29 18.37 -18.38
C ALA A 693 19.23 18.85 -19.49
N LEU A 694 20.24 19.67 -19.16
CA LEU A 694 21.27 20.10 -20.13
C LEU A 694 22.09 18.90 -20.62
N LEU A 695 22.48 17.99 -19.72
CA LEU A 695 23.16 16.75 -20.07
C LEU A 695 22.32 15.87 -21.01
N ALA A 696 21.06 15.61 -20.62
CA ALA A 696 20.10 14.86 -21.42
C ALA A 696 19.90 15.47 -22.81
N ARG A 697 19.74 16.80 -22.89
CA ARG A 697 19.57 17.51 -24.17
C ARG A 697 20.85 17.50 -25.00
N GLY A 698 22.02 17.60 -24.38
CA GLY A 698 23.30 17.44 -25.06
C GLY A 698 23.43 16.08 -25.75
N ARG A 699 23.00 14.99 -25.08
CA ARG A 699 22.97 13.63 -25.65
C ARG A 699 21.97 13.51 -26.81
N LEU A 700 20.80 14.13 -26.68
CA LEU A 700 19.79 14.21 -27.76
C LEU A 700 20.33 14.97 -28.97
N LEU A 701 20.93 16.15 -28.77
CA LEU A 701 21.50 16.98 -29.83
C LEU A 701 22.65 16.26 -30.55
N ARG A 702 23.47 15.51 -29.81
CA ARG A 702 24.47 14.60 -30.40
C ARG A 702 23.81 13.57 -31.31
N ALA A 703 22.73 12.92 -30.86
CA ALA A 703 21.99 11.94 -31.68
C ALA A 703 21.37 12.56 -32.94
N GLN A 704 21.03 13.85 -32.90
CA GLN A 704 20.57 14.64 -34.06
C GLN A 704 21.70 15.19 -34.94
N HIS A 705 22.97 14.85 -34.66
CA HIS A 705 24.16 15.40 -35.32
C HIS A 705 24.36 16.93 -35.18
N ARG A 706 23.69 17.55 -34.22
CA ARG A 706 23.81 18.98 -33.88
C ARG A 706 24.95 19.21 -32.89
N TYR A 707 26.18 18.88 -33.32
CA TYR A 707 27.33 18.82 -32.42
C TYR A 707 27.70 20.15 -31.76
N HIS A 708 27.49 21.28 -32.44
CA HIS A 708 27.79 22.60 -31.87
C HIS A 708 26.86 22.94 -30.70
N ASP A 709 25.56 22.69 -30.86
CA ASP A 709 24.56 22.92 -29.80
C ASP A 709 24.77 21.93 -28.64
N ALA A 710 25.10 20.67 -28.96
CA ALA A 710 25.41 19.65 -27.97
C ALA A 710 26.60 20.06 -27.08
N LEU A 711 27.67 20.61 -27.68
CA LEU A 711 28.82 21.11 -26.90
C LEU A 711 28.42 22.27 -25.97
N ALA A 712 27.58 23.20 -26.43
CA ALA A 712 27.15 24.34 -25.62
C ALA A 712 26.35 23.90 -24.38
N ASP A 713 25.44 22.94 -24.53
CA ASP A 713 24.68 22.39 -23.41
C ASP A 713 25.57 21.61 -22.44
N LEU A 714 26.47 20.76 -22.96
CA LEU A 714 27.39 19.98 -22.14
C LEU A 714 28.38 20.88 -21.39
N ASP A 715 28.90 21.94 -22.01
CA ASP A 715 29.75 22.93 -21.36
C ASP A 715 29.03 23.62 -20.19
N ARG A 716 27.75 23.98 -20.38
CA ARG A 716 26.94 24.58 -19.33
C ARG A 716 26.60 23.59 -18.22
N ALA A 717 26.29 22.34 -18.55
CA ALA A 717 26.06 21.28 -17.57
C ALA A 717 27.30 21.05 -16.69
N ILE A 718 28.49 20.99 -17.29
CA ILE A 718 29.76 20.86 -16.57
C ILE A 718 30.07 22.09 -15.72
N ALA A 719 29.74 23.30 -16.20
CA ALA A 719 29.93 24.52 -15.41
C ALA A 719 29.06 24.55 -14.13
N LEU A 720 27.86 23.96 -14.20
CA LEU A 720 26.93 23.85 -13.07
C LEU A 720 27.29 22.69 -12.13
N ASN A 721 27.75 21.56 -12.68
CA ASN A 721 28.21 20.40 -11.92
C ASN A 721 29.55 19.87 -12.47
N PRO A 722 30.69 20.41 -12.01
CA PRO A 722 32.01 20.01 -12.51
C PRO A 722 32.40 18.56 -12.19
N SER A 723 31.74 17.94 -11.21
CA SER A 723 31.95 16.55 -10.79
C SER A 723 31.15 15.52 -11.60
N ASP A 724 30.35 15.96 -12.58
CA ASP A 724 29.60 15.05 -13.43
C ASP A 724 30.50 14.42 -14.51
N GLY A 725 31.01 13.22 -14.21
CA GLY A 725 31.86 12.46 -15.11
C GLY A 725 31.20 12.11 -16.44
N TRP A 726 29.87 11.91 -16.47
CA TRP A 726 29.14 11.58 -17.69
C TRP A 726 29.03 12.79 -18.61
N ALA A 727 28.76 13.98 -18.08
CA ALA A 727 28.73 15.20 -18.88
C ALA A 727 30.07 15.47 -19.58
N VAL A 728 31.19 15.29 -18.85
CA VAL A 728 32.54 15.41 -19.42
C VAL A 728 32.80 14.32 -20.47
N ALA A 729 32.41 13.07 -20.21
CA ALA A 729 32.59 11.97 -21.15
C ALA A 729 31.85 12.19 -22.48
N TYR A 730 30.58 12.62 -22.42
CA TYR A 730 29.80 12.92 -23.61
C TYR A 730 30.36 14.12 -24.38
N ARG A 731 30.90 15.14 -23.70
CA ARG A 731 31.61 16.24 -24.38
C ARG A 731 32.85 15.72 -25.10
N GLY A 732 33.60 14.84 -24.46
CA GLY A 732 34.76 14.16 -25.04
C GLY A 732 34.40 13.34 -26.29
N GLU A 733 33.27 12.62 -26.28
CA GLU A 733 32.75 11.93 -27.46
C GLU A 733 32.38 12.90 -28.58
N VAL A 734 31.65 13.97 -28.27
CA VAL A 734 31.27 14.98 -29.27
C VAL A 734 32.50 15.64 -29.88
N HIS A 735 33.53 15.95 -29.08
CA HIS A 735 34.83 16.40 -29.56
C HIS A 735 35.49 15.40 -30.54
N ARG A 736 35.40 14.09 -30.28
CA ARG A 736 35.88 13.05 -31.20
C ARG A 736 35.13 13.09 -32.54
N LEU A 737 33.80 13.22 -32.50
CA LEU A 737 32.93 13.28 -33.68
C LEU A 737 33.22 14.51 -34.55
N VAL A 738 33.53 15.66 -33.95
CA VAL A 738 33.97 16.87 -34.67
C VAL A 738 35.48 16.90 -34.98
N LYS A 739 36.17 15.76 -34.82
CA LYS A 739 37.61 15.58 -35.12
C LYS A 739 38.56 16.43 -34.28
N ARG A 740 38.14 16.88 -33.10
CA ARG A 740 38.97 17.54 -32.08
C ARG A 740 39.56 16.49 -31.14
N TYR A 741 40.40 15.61 -31.67
CA TYR A 741 40.87 14.41 -30.96
C TYR A 741 41.65 14.73 -29.67
N GLN A 742 42.43 15.81 -29.65
CA GLN A 742 43.17 16.19 -28.43
C GLN A 742 42.23 16.63 -27.30
N ALA A 743 41.19 17.42 -27.62
CA ALA A 743 40.19 17.84 -26.63
C ALA A 743 39.36 16.65 -26.13
N SER A 744 39.01 15.74 -27.04
CA SER A 744 38.37 14.46 -26.71
C SER A 744 39.19 13.66 -25.71
N LEU A 745 40.49 13.52 -25.95
CA LEU A 745 41.38 12.78 -25.07
C LEU A 745 41.47 13.39 -23.66
N THR A 746 41.55 14.73 -23.58
CA THR A 746 41.56 15.44 -22.29
C THR A 746 40.28 15.18 -21.51
N ASP A 747 39.11 15.34 -22.15
CA ASP A 747 37.81 15.13 -21.50
C ASP A 747 37.60 13.69 -21.07
N LEU A 748 37.85 12.71 -21.95
CA LEU A 748 37.69 11.29 -21.61
C LEU A 748 38.65 10.84 -20.50
N THR A 749 39.85 11.43 -20.45
CA THR A 749 40.79 11.19 -19.34
C THR A 749 40.30 11.80 -18.04
N GLY A 750 39.76 13.03 -18.07
CA GLY A 750 39.14 13.66 -16.91
C GLY A 750 37.91 12.90 -16.42
N ALA A 751 37.08 12.39 -17.34
CA ALA A 751 35.93 11.57 -17.03
C ALA A 751 36.30 10.29 -16.27
N LEU A 752 37.37 9.60 -16.69
CA LEU A 752 37.87 8.39 -16.02
C LEU A 752 38.50 8.63 -14.64
N VAL A 753 38.82 9.88 -14.28
CA VAL A 753 39.21 10.22 -12.90
C VAL A 753 37.99 10.17 -11.97
N MET A 754 36.82 10.58 -12.47
CA MET A 754 35.56 10.60 -11.71
C MET A 754 34.83 9.26 -11.76
N LEU A 755 34.92 8.56 -12.89
CA LEU A 755 34.28 7.27 -13.16
C LEU A 755 35.35 6.24 -13.55
N PRO A 756 36.11 5.70 -12.58
CA PRO A 756 37.16 4.74 -12.88
C PRO A 756 36.59 3.46 -13.50
N ASP A 757 37.32 2.91 -14.48
CA ASP A 757 36.98 1.64 -15.14
C ASP A 757 35.64 1.59 -15.90
N GLU A 758 34.98 2.73 -16.16
CA GLU A 758 33.77 2.77 -16.97
C GLU A 758 34.04 2.25 -18.41
N PRO A 759 33.46 1.10 -18.82
CA PRO A 759 33.86 0.40 -20.04
C PRO A 759 33.62 1.23 -21.30
N TRP A 760 32.49 1.94 -21.34
CA TRP A 760 32.13 2.78 -22.48
C TRP A 760 33.12 3.94 -22.65
N ILE A 761 33.52 4.60 -21.56
CA ILE A 761 34.46 5.72 -21.59
C ILE A 761 35.86 5.24 -22.00
N LEU A 762 36.31 4.10 -21.47
CA LEU A 762 37.55 3.44 -21.89
C LEU A 762 37.54 3.12 -23.39
N ALA A 763 36.46 2.55 -23.91
CA ALA A 763 36.34 2.23 -25.33
C ALA A 763 36.36 3.50 -26.20
N GLN A 764 35.67 4.58 -25.79
CA GLN A 764 35.73 5.87 -26.50
C GLN A 764 37.15 6.45 -26.51
N ARG A 765 37.88 6.36 -25.39
CA ARG A 765 39.26 6.85 -25.31
C ARG A 765 40.21 6.00 -26.15
N GLY A 766 40.05 4.68 -26.13
CA GLY A 766 40.79 3.75 -26.98
C GLY A 766 40.60 4.03 -28.47
N GLU A 767 39.37 4.34 -28.90
CA GLU A 767 39.11 4.79 -30.28
C GLU A 767 39.79 6.13 -30.58
N THR A 768 39.76 7.09 -29.66
CA THR A 768 40.49 8.37 -29.83
C THR A 768 42.00 8.14 -29.95
N HIS A 769 42.59 7.28 -29.12
CA HIS A 769 44.00 6.87 -29.23
C HIS A 769 44.30 6.25 -30.60
N ARG A 770 43.43 5.36 -31.09
CA ARG A 770 43.59 4.77 -32.43
C ARG A 770 43.58 5.84 -33.53
N LEU A 771 42.68 6.81 -33.45
CA LEU A 771 42.59 7.91 -34.43
C LEU A 771 43.81 8.84 -34.38
N LEU A 772 44.47 8.94 -33.21
CA LEU A 772 45.74 9.67 -33.03
C LEU A 772 46.98 8.84 -33.41
N GLY A 773 46.83 7.56 -33.75
CA GLY A 773 47.94 6.65 -34.05
C GLY A 773 48.66 6.09 -32.82
N MET A 774 48.12 6.31 -31.62
CA MET A 774 48.62 5.81 -30.33
C MET A 774 48.12 4.38 -30.11
N TYR A 775 48.61 3.44 -30.92
CA TYR A 775 48.04 2.09 -30.97
C TYR A 775 48.29 1.26 -29.70
N GLY A 776 49.35 1.55 -28.93
CA GLY A 776 49.63 0.84 -27.68
C GLY A 776 48.60 1.17 -26.60
N GLU A 777 48.39 2.47 -26.38
CA GLU A 777 47.42 3.03 -25.46
C GLU A 777 45.98 2.67 -25.86
N ALA A 778 45.70 2.63 -27.18
CA ALA A 778 44.42 2.15 -27.69
C ALA A 778 44.15 0.70 -27.29
N LEU A 779 45.13 -0.20 -27.43
CA LEU A 779 44.98 -1.61 -27.04
C LEU A 779 44.78 -1.78 -25.53
N GLU A 780 45.49 -1.01 -24.71
CA GLU A 780 45.35 -1.04 -23.26
C GLU A 780 43.93 -0.66 -22.81
N ASP A 781 43.43 0.49 -23.28
CA ASP A 781 42.09 0.97 -22.95
C ASP A 781 40.99 0.01 -23.44
N LEU A 782 41.09 -0.46 -24.68
CA LEU A 782 40.09 -1.39 -25.25
C LEU A 782 40.14 -2.75 -24.54
N THR A 783 41.30 -3.19 -24.08
CA THR A 783 41.42 -4.45 -23.32
C THR A 783 40.78 -4.30 -21.95
N ARG A 784 41.06 -3.21 -21.23
CA ARG A 784 40.40 -2.93 -19.94
C ARG A 784 38.89 -2.79 -20.07
N ALA A 785 38.41 -2.15 -21.15
CA ALA A 785 36.97 -2.07 -21.43
C ALA A 785 36.36 -3.47 -21.59
N LEU A 786 37.03 -4.35 -22.33
CA LEU A 786 36.57 -5.73 -22.58
C LEU A 786 36.77 -6.69 -21.40
N GLU A 787 37.66 -6.40 -20.46
CA GLU A 787 37.74 -7.12 -19.18
C GLU A 787 36.49 -6.90 -18.31
N ARG A 788 35.89 -5.71 -18.41
CA ARG A 788 34.66 -5.34 -17.70
C ARG A 788 33.39 -5.71 -18.46
N CYS A 789 33.38 -5.47 -19.77
CA CYS A 789 32.27 -5.82 -20.66
C CYS A 789 32.79 -6.66 -21.84
N PRO A 790 32.95 -7.99 -21.66
CA PRO A 790 33.50 -8.88 -22.70
C PRO A 790 32.66 -8.95 -23.98
N ASP A 791 31.40 -8.56 -23.88
CA ASP A 791 30.41 -8.62 -24.95
C ASP A 791 30.20 -7.27 -25.66
N ASP A 792 31.04 -6.25 -25.39
CA ASP A 792 31.03 -5.01 -26.15
C ASP A 792 31.57 -5.23 -27.57
N MET A 793 30.63 -5.40 -28.50
CA MET A 793 30.91 -5.61 -29.91
C MET A 793 31.70 -4.47 -30.56
N TRP A 794 31.45 -3.23 -30.14
CA TRP A 794 32.11 -2.06 -30.72
C TRP A 794 33.55 -1.96 -30.23
N ALA A 795 33.81 -2.25 -28.96
CA ALA A 795 35.17 -2.32 -28.43
C ALA A 795 35.97 -3.48 -29.06
N LEU A 796 35.37 -4.67 -29.23
CA LEU A 796 35.99 -5.80 -29.96
C LEU A 796 36.34 -5.41 -31.40
N ALA A 797 35.39 -4.84 -32.13
CA ALA A 797 35.56 -4.34 -33.49
C ALA A 797 36.70 -3.33 -33.60
N THR A 798 36.74 -2.35 -32.69
CA THR A 798 37.78 -1.32 -32.66
C THR A 798 39.15 -1.92 -32.34
N ARG A 799 39.24 -2.85 -31.38
CA ARG A 799 40.52 -3.50 -31.01
C ARG A 799 41.04 -4.39 -32.14
N GLY A 800 40.15 -5.15 -32.78
CA GLY A 800 40.48 -5.93 -33.97
C GLY A 800 41.02 -5.06 -35.11
N GLN A 801 40.48 -3.85 -35.29
CA GLN A 801 41.03 -2.90 -36.26
C GLN A 801 42.44 -2.44 -35.88
N VAL A 802 42.71 -2.15 -34.60
CA VAL A 802 44.06 -1.80 -34.13
C VAL A 802 45.04 -2.94 -34.39
N TYR A 803 44.66 -4.17 -34.02
CA TYR A 803 45.49 -5.36 -34.28
C TYR A 803 45.82 -5.54 -35.76
N ARG A 804 44.82 -5.39 -36.64
CA ARG A 804 45.03 -5.45 -38.09
C ARG A 804 46.01 -4.38 -38.59
N THR A 805 45.90 -3.15 -38.08
CA THR A 805 46.83 -2.06 -38.44
C THR A 805 48.27 -2.35 -37.99
N LEU A 806 48.44 -3.04 -36.85
CA LEU A 806 49.74 -3.48 -36.34
C LEU A 806 50.26 -4.78 -37.00
N GLY A 807 49.53 -5.37 -37.94
CA GLY A 807 49.89 -6.63 -38.59
C GLY A 807 49.64 -7.89 -37.75
N ARG A 808 48.98 -7.75 -36.59
CA ARG A 808 48.58 -8.84 -35.68
C ARG A 808 47.27 -9.47 -36.16
N TYR A 809 47.33 -10.15 -37.31
CA TYR A 809 46.12 -10.56 -38.03
C TYR A 809 45.31 -11.66 -37.32
N ASP A 810 45.96 -12.58 -36.60
CA ASP A 810 45.25 -13.66 -35.91
C ASP A 810 44.42 -13.13 -34.74
N GLU A 811 44.95 -12.20 -33.95
CA GLU A 811 44.19 -11.52 -32.89
C GLU A 811 43.06 -10.66 -33.46
N ALA A 812 43.29 -9.99 -34.59
CA ALA A 812 42.23 -9.25 -35.28
C ALA A 812 41.08 -10.17 -35.73
N LEU A 813 41.39 -11.33 -36.31
CA LEU A 813 40.39 -12.32 -36.70
C LEU A 813 39.60 -12.86 -35.50
N ALA A 814 40.26 -13.06 -34.35
CA ALA A 814 39.61 -13.52 -33.13
C ALA A 814 38.59 -12.48 -32.62
N ASP A 815 39.00 -11.22 -32.49
CA ASP A 815 38.13 -10.13 -32.04
C ASP A 815 36.93 -9.90 -32.98
N PHE A 816 37.16 -9.88 -34.31
CA PHE A 816 36.06 -9.76 -35.26
C PHE A 816 35.12 -10.96 -35.23
N SER A 817 35.65 -12.18 -35.05
CA SER A 817 34.82 -13.39 -34.95
C SER A 817 33.95 -13.36 -33.70
N ARG A 818 34.49 -12.93 -32.56
CA ARG A 818 33.71 -12.75 -31.32
C ARG A 818 32.61 -11.71 -31.49
N ALA A 819 32.89 -10.57 -32.13
CA ALA A 819 31.87 -9.55 -32.40
C ALA A 819 30.75 -10.09 -33.32
N ILE A 820 31.06 -10.95 -34.28
CA ILE A 820 30.08 -11.61 -35.17
C ILE A 820 29.28 -12.69 -34.43
N GLU A 821 29.89 -13.43 -33.50
CA GLU A 821 29.18 -14.40 -32.65
C GLU A 821 28.12 -13.71 -31.77
N LEU A 822 28.47 -12.55 -31.21
CA LEU A 822 27.57 -11.74 -30.39
C LEU A 822 26.42 -11.14 -31.21
N ASN A 823 26.71 -10.65 -32.42
CA ASN A 823 25.70 -10.19 -33.36
C ASN A 823 26.02 -10.62 -34.80
N PRO A 824 25.36 -11.69 -35.28
CA PRO A 824 25.54 -12.16 -36.65
C PRO A 824 25.15 -11.16 -37.73
N ARG A 825 24.43 -10.09 -37.38
CA ARG A 825 24.02 -9.00 -38.29
C ARG A 825 24.96 -7.79 -38.26
N TYR A 826 26.10 -7.87 -37.57
CA TYR A 826 27.03 -6.75 -37.51
C TYR A 826 27.89 -6.63 -38.78
N ALA A 827 27.37 -5.92 -39.79
CA ALA A 827 27.96 -5.82 -41.13
C ALA A 827 29.42 -5.35 -41.14
N TRP A 828 29.75 -4.35 -40.30
CA TRP A 828 31.09 -3.80 -40.22
C TRP A 828 32.14 -4.81 -39.75
N ALA A 829 31.80 -5.68 -38.81
CA ALA A 829 32.70 -6.73 -38.31
C ALA A 829 32.94 -7.80 -39.39
N HIS A 830 31.90 -8.20 -40.13
CA HIS A 830 32.03 -9.09 -41.29
C HIS A 830 32.95 -8.49 -42.35
N ALA A 831 32.74 -7.23 -42.74
CA ALA A 831 33.58 -6.59 -43.74
C ALA A 831 35.04 -6.43 -43.27
N SER A 832 35.26 -6.14 -41.99
CA SER A 832 36.60 -6.05 -41.38
C SER A 832 37.32 -7.39 -41.30
N ARG A 833 36.61 -8.46 -40.97
CA ARG A 833 37.16 -9.83 -41.02
C ARG A 833 37.46 -10.25 -42.45
N GLY A 834 36.55 -10.00 -43.38
CA GLY A 834 36.73 -10.27 -44.81
C GLY A 834 37.94 -9.55 -45.40
N GLU A 835 38.16 -8.29 -45.04
CA GLU A 835 39.36 -7.55 -45.43
C GLU A 835 40.64 -8.18 -44.86
N THR A 836 40.62 -8.57 -43.59
CA THR A 836 41.76 -9.24 -42.94
C THR A 836 42.08 -10.56 -43.65
N LEU A 837 41.06 -11.35 -43.98
CA LEU A 837 41.20 -12.61 -44.71
C LEU A 837 41.74 -12.40 -46.13
N ARG A 838 41.33 -11.31 -46.82
CA ARG A 838 41.86 -10.94 -48.13
C ARG A 838 43.36 -10.62 -48.05
N ILE A 839 43.79 -9.88 -47.03
CA ILE A 839 45.22 -9.57 -46.81
C ILE A 839 46.01 -10.87 -46.56
N LEU A 840 45.45 -11.80 -45.81
CA LEU A 840 46.01 -13.14 -45.59
C LEU A 840 45.86 -14.09 -46.79
N LYS A 841 45.33 -13.62 -47.92
CA LYS A 841 45.09 -14.37 -49.17
C LYS A 841 44.14 -15.57 -49.02
N ARG A 842 43.28 -15.57 -48.00
CA ARG A 842 42.22 -16.57 -47.77
C ARG A 842 40.93 -16.13 -48.48
N TYR A 843 40.97 -16.14 -49.81
CA TYR A 843 40.00 -15.46 -50.66
C TYR A 843 38.57 -15.99 -50.56
N GLU A 844 38.37 -17.30 -50.47
CA GLU A 844 37.04 -17.91 -50.41
C GLU A 844 36.32 -17.55 -49.10
N ALA A 845 37.05 -17.56 -47.98
CA ALA A 845 36.53 -17.12 -46.69
C ALA A 845 36.26 -15.60 -46.69
N ALA A 846 37.12 -14.82 -47.32
CA ALA A 846 36.92 -13.37 -47.47
C ALA A 846 35.65 -13.05 -48.28
N LEU A 847 35.39 -13.77 -49.38
CA LEU A 847 34.15 -13.59 -50.15
C LEU A 847 32.92 -13.84 -49.28
N LYS A 848 32.89 -14.95 -48.52
CA LYS A 848 31.74 -15.28 -47.67
C LYS A 848 31.41 -14.16 -46.67
N ASP A 849 32.43 -13.60 -46.01
CA ASP A 849 32.24 -12.52 -45.05
C ASP A 849 31.83 -11.20 -45.73
N LEU A 850 32.45 -10.86 -46.87
CA LEU A 850 32.13 -9.65 -47.62
C LEU A 850 30.73 -9.72 -48.24
N ASP A 851 30.32 -10.88 -48.75
CA ASP A 851 28.95 -11.15 -49.21
C ASP A 851 27.97 -10.91 -48.08
N ARG A 852 28.24 -11.47 -46.89
CA ARG A 852 27.38 -11.28 -45.73
C ARG A 852 27.29 -9.81 -45.30
N ALA A 853 28.41 -9.08 -45.31
CA ALA A 853 28.42 -7.66 -45.00
C ALA A 853 27.55 -6.84 -45.98
N ILE A 854 27.62 -7.15 -47.28
CA ILE A 854 26.86 -6.45 -48.33
C ILE A 854 25.38 -6.84 -48.30
N GLU A 855 25.04 -8.09 -47.97
CA GLU A 855 23.65 -8.50 -47.71
C GLU A 855 23.02 -7.72 -46.56
N LEU A 856 23.79 -7.48 -45.50
CA LEU A 856 23.34 -6.75 -44.32
C LEU A 856 23.27 -5.23 -44.57
N GLU A 857 24.28 -4.67 -45.25
CA GLU A 857 24.38 -3.26 -45.60
C GLU A 857 24.77 -3.06 -47.08
N PRO A 858 23.78 -2.99 -48.00
CA PRO A 858 24.02 -2.90 -49.44
C PRO A 858 24.77 -1.64 -49.90
N ASN A 859 24.80 -0.60 -49.07
CA ASN A 859 25.40 0.70 -49.38
C ASN A 859 26.85 0.85 -48.87
N MET A 860 27.47 -0.24 -48.38
CA MET A 860 28.84 -0.21 -47.88
C MET A 860 29.87 -0.26 -49.04
N ALA A 861 30.15 0.89 -49.66
CA ALA A 861 31.10 1.02 -50.78
C ALA A 861 32.49 0.39 -50.51
N TRP A 862 32.96 0.48 -49.26
CA TRP A 862 34.24 -0.12 -48.85
C TRP A 862 34.22 -1.65 -48.93
N ALA A 863 33.15 -2.32 -48.49
CA ALA A 863 33.02 -3.78 -48.59
C ALA A 863 32.96 -4.25 -50.05
N LEU A 864 32.23 -3.52 -50.91
CA LEU A 864 32.19 -3.76 -52.36
C LEU A 864 33.57 -3.67 -52.99
N VAL A 865 34.38 -2.66 -52.64
CA VAL A 865 35.76 -2.55 -53.13
C VAL A 865 36.61 -3.74 -52.70
N ASN A 866 36.53 -4.17 -51.43
CA ASN A 866 37.30 -5.32 -50.98
C ASN A 866 36.84 -6.61 -51.66
N ARG A 867 35.53 -6.80 -51.89
CA ARG A 867 35.01 -7.97 -52.60
C ARG A 867 35.44 -7.96 -54.07
N GLY A 868 35.36 -6.80 -54.73
CA GLY A 868 35.88 -6.60 -56.08
C GLY A 868 37.38 -6.93 -56.18
N GLN A 869 38.18 -6.53 -55.19
CA GLN A 869 39.61 -6.90 -55.14
C GLN A 869 39.83 -8.40 -54.95
N VAL A 870 38.99 -9.09 -54.16
CA VAL A 870 39.03 -10.55 -54.06
C VAL A 870 38.69 -11.19 -55.41
N TYR A 871 37.64 -10.72 -56.10
CA TYR A 871 37.29 -11.20 -57.43
C TYR A 871 38.41 -11.00 -58.46
N LEU A 872 39.11 -9.85 -58.44
CA LEU A 872 40.29 -9.64 -59.28
C LEU A 872 41.42 -10.64 -58.96
N SER A 873 41.63 -10.93 -57.68
CA SER A 873 42.65 -11.90 -57.21
C SER A 873 42.31 -13.33 -57.69
N LEU A 874 41.01 -13.66 -57.75
CA LEU A 874 40.48 -14.92 -58.27
C LEU A 874 40.29 -14.95 -59.79
N ARG A 875 40.69 -13.89 -60.52
CA ARG A 875 40.56 -13.76 -61.98
C ARG A 875 39.10 -13.74 -62.49
N HIS A 876 38.19 -13.12 -61.75
CA HIS A 876 36.80 -12.85 -62.15
C HIS A 876 36.56 -11.35 -62.37
N PRO A 877 37.15 -10.72 -63.42
CA PRO A 877 37.11 -9.28 -63.60
C PRO A 877 35.71 -8.72 -63.89
N GLU A 878 34.79 -9.48 -64.48
CA GLU A 878 33.42 -9.05 -64.75
C GLU A 878 32.60 -8.88 -63.46
N ALA A 879 32.75 -9.81 -62.51
CA ALA A 879 32.13 -9.72 -61.19
C ALA A 879 32.71 -8.55 -60.39
N ALA A 880 34.03 -8.37 -60.45
CA ALA A 880 34.72 -7.24 -59.82
C ALA A 880 34.23 -5.89 -60.38
N LEU A 881 34.04 -5.79 -61.70
CA LEU A 881 33.58 -4.57 -62.35
C LEU A 881 32.22 -4.12 -61.82
N LYS A 882 31.27 -5.06 -61.68
CA LYS A 882 29.94 -4.79 -61.12
C LYS A 882 30.00 -4.21 -59.70
N ASP A 883 30.87 -4.76 -58.85
CA ASP A 883 31.04 -4.27 -57.48
C ASP A 883 31.69 -2.89 -57.45
N PHE A 884 32.70 -2.63 -58.30
CA PHE A 884 33.35 -1.33 -58.36
C PHE A 884 32.44 -0.25 -58.94
N ASP A 885 31.64 -0.56 -59.97
CA ASP A 885 30.62 0.36 -60.50
C ASP A 885 29.67 0.80 -59.38
N ARG A 886 29.16 -0.17 -58.62
CA ARG A 886 28.30 0.13 -57.49
C ARG A 886 29.02 0.93 -56.39
N ALA A 887 30.29 0.63 -56.12
CA ALA A 887 31.07 1.38 -55.13
C ALA A 887 31.30 2.84 -55.55
N VAL A 888 31.53 3.10 -56.84
CA VAL A 888 31.67 4.46 -57.39
C VAL A 888 30.35 5.22 -57.34
N GLU A 889 29.23 4.58 -57.64
CA GLU A 889 27.88 5.18 -57.49
C GLU A 889 27.61 5.59 -56.04
N LEU A 890 27.96 4.73 -55.08
CA LEU A 890 27.74 4.97 -53.66
C LEU A 890 28.68 6.02 -53.07
N ASN A 891 29.94 6.05 -53.51
CA ASN A 891 30.92 7.03 -53.07
C ASN A 891 31.80 7.51 -54.24
N PRO A 892 31.41 8.60 -54.91
CA PRO A 892 32.16 9.19 -56.02
C PRO A 892 33.53 9.77 -55.62
N ASN A 893 33.81 9.90 -54.33
CA ASN A 893 35.07 10.44 -53.81
C ASN A 893 35.99 9.34 -53.26
N TYR A 894 35.80 8.08 -53.67
CA TYR A 894 36.62 6.96 -53.20
C TYR A 894 37.67 6.51 -54.22
N PRO A 895 38.96 6.92 -54.09
CA PRO A 895 39.99 6.64 -55.11
C PRO A 895 40.19 5.15 -55.41
N TRP A 896 40.09 4.31 -54.37
CA TRP A 896 40.27 2.85 -54.51
C TRP A 896 39.19 2.17 -55.34
N ALA A 897 37.97 2.71 -55.38
CA ALA A 897 36.89 2.18 -56.21
C ALA A 897 37.22 2.38 -57.71
N PHE A 898 37.60 3.60 -58.09
CA PHE A 898 38.05 3.91 -59.45
C PHE A 898 39.30 3.12 -59.83
N ALA A 899 40.30 3.05 -58.96
CA ALA A 899 41.53 2.33 -59.26
C ALA A 899 41.27 0.81 -59.42
N GLY A 900 40.41 0.22 -58.59
CA GLY A 900 39.96 -1.16 -58.74
C GLY A 900 39.20 -1.39 -60.05
N ARG A 901 38.28 -0.48 -60.40
CA ARG A 901 37.52 -0.53 -61.66
C ARG A 901 38.42 -0.43 -62.89
N GLY A 902 39.38 0.50 -62.86
CA GLY A 902 40.38 0.65 -63.92
C GLY A 902 41.22 -0.61 -64.10
N GLN A 903 41.54 -1.32 -63.00
CA GLN A 903 42.23 -2.62 -63.09
C GLN A 903 41.34 -3.70 -63.72
N ALA A 904 40.06 -3.76 -63.35
CA ALA A 904 39.09 -4.68 -63.96
C ALA A 904 38.97 -4.43 -65.48
N HIS A 905 38.77 -3.17 -65.88
CA HIS A 905 38.74 -2.78 -67.29
C HIS A 905 40.02 -3.15 -68.05
N ARG A 906 41.20 -2.92 -67.46
CA ARG A 906 42.48 -3.31 -68.06
C ARG A 906 42.60 -4.82 -68.25
N MET A 907 42.11 -5.62 -67.30
CA MET A 907 42.09 -7.09 -67.41
C MET A 907 41.14 -7.59 -68.51
N LEU A 908 40.03 -6.87 -68.75
CA LEU A 908 39.08 -7.13 -69.82
C LEU A 908 39.53 -6.59 -71.19
N GLY A 909 40.63 -5.83 -71.24
CA GLY A 909 41.14 -5.21 -72.46
C GLY A 909 40.48 -3.87 -72.83
N HIS A 910 39.61 -3.32 -71.99
CA HIS A 910 39.00 -1.99 -72.17
C HIS A 910 39.98 -0.88 -71.74
N LEU A 911 41.02 -0.66 -72.53
CA LEU A 911 42.17 0.18 -72.13
C LEU A 911 41.83 1.66 -71.95
N GLU A 912 40.94 2.23 -72.78
CA GLU A 912 40.50 3.62 -72.66
C GLU A 912 39.74 3.87 -71.35
N ALA A 913 38.74 3.03 -71.06
CA ALA A 913 37.98 3.12 -69.81
C ALA A 913 38.88 2.94 -68.57
N ALA A 914 39.87 2.05 -68.66
CA ALA A 914 40.87 1.89 -67.61
C ALA A 914 41.69 3.17 -67.37
N LEU A 915 42.09 3.89 -68.43
CA LEU A 915 42.83 5.15 -68.29
C LEU A 915 42.00 6.23 -67.61
N ASP A 916 40.72 6.36 -67.97
CA ASP A 916 39.81 7.35 -67.39
C ASP A 916 39.64 7.10 -65.89
N ASP A 917 39.42 5.85 -65.50
CA ASP A 917 39.30 5.46 -64.10
C ASP A 917 40.59 5.67 -63.30
N PHE A 918 41.74 5.25 -63.82
CA PHE A 918 43.01 5.54 -63.13
C PHE A 918 43.29 7.04 -63.06
N HIS A 919 42.92 7.81 -64.08
CA HIS A 919 43.03 9.26 -64.05
C HIS A 919 42.18 9.85 -62.92
N GLN A 920 40.92 9.42 -62.81
CA GLN A 920 40.03 9.89 -61.74
C GLN A 920 40.52 9.50 -60.35
N ALA A 921 41.05 8.28 -60.18
CA ALA A 921 41.68 7.86 -58.93
C ALA A 921 42.86 8.77 -58.53
N ILE A 922 43.66 9.23 -59.50
CA ILE A 922 44.80 10.13 -59.28
C ILE A 922 44.34 11.58 -59.04
N VAL A 923 43.24 12.02 -59.66
CA VAL A 923 42.62 13.33 -59.36
C VAL A 923 42.16 13.37 -57.90
N LEU A 924 41.50 12.30 -57.44
CA LEU A 924 41.04 12.20 -56.05
C LEU A 924 42.19 12.01 -55.06
N ASN A 925 43.25 11.30 -55.44
CA ASN A 925 44.46 11.15 -54.64
C ASN A 925 45.73 11.31 -55.52
N PRO A 926 46.33 12.51 -55.55
CA PRO A 926 47.52 12.79 -56.36
C PRO A 926 48.75 11.95 -56.04
N ASN A 927 48.83 11.38 -54.84
CA ASN A 927 49.96 10.58 -54.38
C ASN A 927 49.69 9.07 -54.47
N PHE A 928 48.66 8.66 -55.22
CA PHE A 928 48.25 7.28 -55.31
C PHE A 928 49.18 6.45 -56.23
N VAL A 929 50.30 6.00 -55.67
CA VAL A 929 51.35 5.23 -56.38
C VAL A 929 50.77 4.06 -57.17
N TRP A 930 49.90 3.26 -56.55
CA TRP A 930 49.33 2.08 -57.20
C TRP A 930 48.52 2.40 -58.47
N ALA A 931 47.73 3.49 -58.45
CA ALA A 931 46.99 3.95 -59.62
C ALA A 931 47.91 4.49 -60.72
N LEU A 932 48.98 5.22 -60.35
CA LEU A 932 50.01 5.70 -61.28
C LEU A 932 50.70 4.54 -61.99
N VAL A 933 51.15 3.52 -61.26
CA VAL A 933 51.82 2.36 -61.87
C VAL A 933 50.88 1.60 -62.80
N ASN A 934 49.63 1.38 -62.40
CA ASN A 934 48.65 0.72 -63.26
C ASN A 934 48.32 1.55 -64.52
N ARG A 935 48.19 2.88 -64.41
CA ARG A 935 47.98 3.75 -65.58
C ARG A 935 49.19 3.75 -66.51
N GLY A 936 50.40 3.77 -65.97
CA GLY A 936 51.64 3.60 -66.73
C GLY A 936 51.67 2.28 -67.50
N HIS A 937 51.24 1.18 -66.89
CA HIS A 937 51.09 -0.10 -67.58
C HIS A 937 50.01 -0.06 -68.68
N THR A 938 48.88 0.60 -68.46
CA THR A 938 47.84 0.78 -69.49
C THR A 938 48.39 1.58 -70.68
N PHE A 939 49.08 2.70 -70.44
CA PHE A 939 49.74 3.47 -71.50
C PHE A 939 50.77 2.64 -72.27
N ARG A 940 51.54 1.78 -71.58
CA ARG A 940 52.48 0.85 -72.22
C ARG A 940 51.76 -0.10 -73.17
N LEU A 941 50.64 -0.69 -72.77
CA LEU A 941 49.86 -1.61 -73.60
C LEU A 941 49.29 -0.92 -74.86
N MET A 942 48.97 0.37 -74.77
CA MET A 942 48.52 1.19 -75.90
C MET A 942 49.66 1.77 -76.76
N GLY A 943 50.93 1.46 -76.45
CA GLY A 943 52.09 2.00 -77.15
C GLY A 943 52.41 3.47 -76.83
N GLN A 944 51.74 4.09 -75.85
CA GLN A 944 51.95 5.48 -75.43
C GLN A 944 53.14 5.60 -74.46
N TYR A 945 54.33 5.22 -74.92
CA TYR A 945 55.51 5.03 -74.08
C TYR A 945 55.97 6.27 -73.30
N GLN A 946 55.86 7.49 -73.87
CA GLN A 946 56.28 8.71 -73.15
C GLN A 946 55.39 9.01 -71.94
N ARG A 947 54.07 8.79 -72.06
CA ARG A 947 53.12 8.96 -70.96
C ARG A 947 53.32 7.88 -69.89
N ALA A 948 53.60 6.65 -70.31
CA ALA A 948 53.95 5.56 -69.41
C ALA A 948 55.20 5.88 -68.57
N LEU A 949 56.27 6.40 -69.19
CA LEU A 949 57.48 6.83 -68.47
C LEU A 949 57.17 7.89 -67.42
N ALA A 950 56.39 8.92 -67.77
CA ALA A 950 56.04 10.00 -66.84
C ALA A 950 55.31 9.48 -65.59
N ASP A 951 54.37 8.54 -65.76
CA ASP A 951 53.65 7.93 -64.65
C ASP A 951 54.56 7.04 -63.79
N PHE A 952 55.43 6.23 -64.39
CA PHE A 952 56.40 5.43 -63.64
C PHE A 952 57.43 6.30 -62.90
N ASP A 953 57.94 7.36 -63.53
CA ASP A 953 58.88 8.30 -62.89
C ASP A 953 58.23 9.00 -61.69
N ARG A 954 56.97 9.40 -61.81
CA ARG A 954 56.20 9.96 -60.70
C ARG A 954 55.98 8.92 -59.59
N ALA A 955 55.61 7.69 -59.94
CA ALA A 955 55.43 6.61 -58.97
C ALA A 955 56.74 6.31 -58.21
N ILE A 956 57.88 6.27 -58.90
CA ILE A 956 59.21 6.06 -58.30
C ILE A 956 59.65 7.26 -57.45
N THR A 957 59.23 8.48 -57.80
CA THR A 957 59.51 9.67 -56.98
C THR A 957 58.73 9.62 -55.66
N LEU A 958 57.49 9.14 -55.69
CA LEU A 958 56.65 8.98 -54.50
C LEU A 958 57.05 7.78 -53.64
N ASP A 959 57.43 6.67 -54.27
CA ASP A 959 57.92 5.46 -53.63
C ASP A 959 59.17 4.93 -54.36
N PRO A 960 60.37 5.35 -53.91
CA PRO A 960 61.64 4.93 -54.52
C PRO A 960 61.90 3.42 -54.46
N ASN A 961 61.20 2.68 -53.60
CA ASN A 961 61.42 1.24 -53.45
C ASN A 961 60.34 0.41 -54.15
N ASN A 962 59.49 1.05 -54.97
CA ASN A 962 58.46 0.35 -55.72
C ASN A 962 59.06 -0.45 -56.89
N ALA A 963 59.42 -1.71 -56.63
CA ALA A 963 60.00 -2.59 -57.65
C ALA A 963 59.10 -2.75 -58.89
N TRP A 964 57.78 -2.72 -58.73
CA TRP A 964 56.83 -2.86 -59.83
C TRP A 964 56.82 -1.63 -60.75
N ALA A 965 56.87 -0.42 -60.20
CA ALA A 965 57.04 0.82 -60.97
C ALA A 965 58.37 0.84 -61.74
N ILE A 966 59.45 0.42 -61.09
CA ILE A 966 60.80 0.37 -61.68
C ILE A 966 60.85 -0.66 -62.81
N ALA A 967 60.28 -1.86 -62.61
CA ALA A 967 60.15 -2.88 -63.64
C ALA A 967 59.28 -2.39 -64.82
N GLY A 968 58.17 -1.69 -64.53
CA GLY A 968 57.33 -1.04 -65.54
C GLY A 968 58.11 -0.04 -66.40
N ARG A 969 58.94 0.79 -65.77
CA ARG A 969 59.84 1.73 -66.48
C ARG A 969 60.88 1.02 -67.32
N ALA A 970 61.48 -0.05 -66.81
CA ALA A 970 62.41 -0.89 -67.58
C ALA A 970 61.78 -1.46 -68.85
N GLN A 971 60.53 -1.96 -68.75
CA GLN A 971 59.79 -2.50 -69.91
C GLN A 971 59.56 -1.44 -70.98
N VAL A 972 59.26 -0.19 -70.59
CA VAL A 972 59.11 0.91 -71.54
C VAL A 972 60.44 1.32 -72.16
N ASN A 973 61.51 1.40 -71.35
CA ASN A 973 62.86 1.68 -71.84
C ASN A 973 63.34 0.63 -72.86
N ARG A 974 62.95 -0.64 -72.68
CA ARG A 974 63.17 -1.70 -73.68
C ARG A 974 62.43 -1.40 -74.99
N ALA A 975 61.13 -1.09 -74.93
CA ALA A 975 60.32 -0.79 -76.11
C ALA A 975 60.83 0.43 -76.89
N LEU A 976 61.47 1.38 -76.20
CA LEU A 976 62.12 2.57 -76.78
C LEU A 976 63.58 2.35 -77.18
N ASN A 977 64.10 1.13 -77.10
CA ASN A 977 65.50 0.78 -77.39
C ASN A 977 66.53 1.62 -76.59
N ARG A 978 66.30 1.78 -75.28
CA ARG A 978 67.16 2.50 -74.32
C ARG A 978 67.82 1.52 -73.33
N PRO A 979 68.85 0.78 -73.75
CA PRO A 979 69.26 -0.41 -73.03
C PRO A 979 70.08 -0.12 -71.75
N ALA A 980 70.73 1.03 -71.63
CA ALA A 980 71.46 1.42 -70.41
C ALA A 980 70.50 1.70 -69.25
N GLN A 981 69.45 2.51 -69.50
CA GLN A 981 68.41 2.82 -68.51
C GLN A 981 67.60 1.58 -68.16
N MET A 982 67.30 0.73 -69.15
CA MET A 982 66.65 -0.56 -68.91
C MET A 982 67.48 -1.45 -67.97
N GLN A 983 68.78 -1.61 -68.21
CA GLN A 983 69.63 -2.45 -67.36
C GLN A 983 69.75 -1.93 -65.93
N HIS A 984 69.84 -0.60 -65.78
CA HIS A 984 69.84 0.04 -64.47
C HIS A 984 68.54 -0.25 -63.71
N ASP A 985 67.39 -0.04 -64.35
CA ASP A 985 66.08 -0.25 -63.74
C ASP A 985 65.82 -1.73 -63.41
N ILE A 986 66.14 -2.67 -64.31
CA ILE A 986 66.00 -4.11 -64.04
C ILE A 986 66.86 -4.52 -62.84
N SER A 987 68.12 -4.07 -62.78
CA SER A 987 69.01 -4.43 -61.67
C SER A 987 68.51 -3.88 -60.33
N ARG A 988 67.94 -2.67 -60.35
CA ARG A 988 67.32 -2.07 -59.17
C ARG A 988 66.04 -2.78 -58.76
N ALA A 989 65.18 -3.17 -59.71
CA ALA A 989 63.95 -3.89 -59.41
C ALA A 989 64.22 -5.27 -58.79
N ILE A 990 65.22 -6.01 -59.31
CA ILE A 990 65.64 -7.31 -58.76
C ILE A 990 66.22 -7.17 -57.35
N ALA A 991 67.02 -6.13 -57.10
CA ALA A 991 67.58 -5.88 -55.77
C ALA A 991 66.50 -5.57 -54.71
N LEU A 992 65.36 -5.02 -55.14
CA LEU A 992 64.23 -4.69 -54.26
C LEU A 992 63.29 -5.89 -54.06
N THR A 993 63.12 -6.73 -55.08
CA THR A 993 62.32 -7.96 -54.97
C THR A 993 62.99 -9.11 -55.73
N PRO A 994 63.59 -10.10 -55.01
CA PRO A 994 64.28 -11.24 -55.62
C PRO A 994 63.38 -12.26 -56.35
N ASP A 995 62.07 -12.03 -56.44
CA ASP A 995 61.07 -12.94 -56.98
C ASP A 995 60.62 -12.60 -58.43
N LEU A 996 61.32 -11.68 -59.10
CA LEU A 996 61.05 -11.26 -60.48
C LEU A 996 61.79 -12.14 -61.51
N ASP A 997 61.43 -13.43 -61.58
CA ASP A 997 61.98 -14.43 -62.51
C ASP A 997 61.97 -13.95 -63.99
N GLU A 998 60.89 -13.30 -64.42
CA GLU A 998 60.77 -12.74 -65.77
C GLU A 998 61.78 -11.64 -66.07
N GLU A 999 62.11 -10.78 -65.10
CA GLU A 999 63.05 -9.67 -65.32
C GLU A 999 64.50 -10.17 -65.27
N LEU A 1000 64.80 -11.19 -64.44
CA LEU A 1000 66.06 -11.93 -64.48
C LEU A 1000 66.27 -12.61 -65.83
N PHE A 1001 65.26 -13.32 -66.34
CA PHE A 1001 65.30 -13.93 -67.67
C PHE A 1001 65.56 -12.88 -68.77
N ARG A 1002 64.89 -11.72 -68.71
CA ARG A 1002 65.08 -10.65 -69.69
C ARG A 1002 66.48 -10.02 -69.62
N ARG A 1003 67.03 -9.84 -68.41
CA ARG A 1003 68.41 -9.38 -68.24
C ARG A 1003 69.38 -10.40 -68.84
N ALA A 1004 69.14 -11.68 -68.59
CA ALA A 1004 69.95 -12.76 -69.15
C ALA A 1004 69.96 -12.76 -70.68
N MET A 1005 68.80 -12.63 -71.33
CA MET A 1005 68.72 -12.58 -72.80
C MET A 1005 69.50 -11.41 -73.38
N THR A 1006 69.46 -10.26 -72.70
CA THR A 1006 70.23 -9.07 -73.09
C THR A 1006 71.74 -9.32 -72.96
N HIS A 1007 72.18 -9.95 -71.88
CA HIS A 1007 73.58 -10.35 -71.70
C HIS A 1007 74.03 -11.37 -72.76
N GLN A 1008 73.17 -12.32 -73.12
CA GLN A 1008 73.46 -13.35 -74.10
C GLN A 1008 73.62 -12.78 -75.52
N ILE A 1009 72.80 -11.81 -75.93
CA ILE A 1009 72.94 -11.09 -77.21
C ILE A 1009 74.25 -10.27 -77.26
N ARG A 1010 74.68 -9.73 -76.12
CA ARG A 1010 75.91 -8.92 -76.00
C ARG A 1010 77.20 -9.74 -75.83
N GLY A 1011 77.11 -11.07 -75.79
CA GLY A 1011 78.27 -11.95 -75.60
C GLY A 1011 78.73 -12.10 -74.15
N ASN A 1012 77.99 -11.57 -73.17
CA ASN A 1012 78.30 -11.67 -71.73
C ASN A 1012 77.73 -12.98 -71.17
N ILE A 1013 78.31 -14.11 -71.57
CA ILE A 1013 77.72 -15.44 -71.35
C ILE A 1013 77.67 -15.83 -69.86
N GLU A 1014 78.65 -15.48 -69.04
CA GLU A 1014 78.69 -15.89 -67.62
C GLU A 1014 77.62 -15.19 -66.77
N THR A 1015 77.40 -13.89 -66.98
CA THR A 1015 76.34 -13.15 -66.28
C THR A 1015 74.96 -13.62 -66.74
N ALA A 1016 74.79 -13.90 -68.04
CA ALA A 1016 73.54 -14.47 -68.56
C ALA A 1016 73.21 -15.82 -67.93
N ARG A 1017 74.22 -16.68 -67.72
CA ARG A 1017 74.04 -17.98 -67.07
C ARG A 1017 73.61 -17.86 -65.61
N THR A 1018 74.23 -16.94 -64.88
CA THR A 1018 73.92 -16.70 -63.46
C THR A 1018 72.46 -16.23 -63.32
N ASP A 1019 72.06 -15.23 -64.11
CA ASP A 1019 70.69 -14.72 -64.14
C ASP A 1019 69.66 -15.81 -64.52
N LEU A 1020 70.00 -16.68 -65.48
CA LEU A 1020 69.15 -17.80 -65.87
C LEU A 1020 69.02 -18.86 -64.78
N ASP A 1021 70.10 -19.20 -64.08
CA ASP A 1021 70.05 -20.18 -63.00
C ASP A 1021 69.19 -19.67 -61.83
N GLU A 1022 69.26 -18.37 -61.51
CA GLU A 1022 68.41 -17.73 -60.51
C GLU A 1022 66.94 -17.65 -60.96
N ALA A 1023 66.68 -17.24 -62.21
CA ALA A 1023 65.33 -17.23 -62.78
C ALA A 1023 64.69 -18.64 -62.79
N ILE A 1024 65.48 -19.68 -63.11
CA ILE A 1024 65.04 -21.07 -63.07
C ILE A 1024 64.71 -21.49 -61.63
N ALA A 1025 65.52 -21.15 -60.65
CA ALA A 1025 65.27 -21.52 -59.26
C ALA A 1025 63.93 -20.95 -58.76
N ILE A 1026 63.64 -19.68 -59.07
CA ILE A 1026 62.37 -19.02 -58.74
C ILE A 1026 61.20 -19.66 -59.50
N ALA A 1027 61.32 -19.80 -60.82
CA ALA A 1027 60.28 -20.38 -61.66
C ALA A 1027 59.99 -21.85 -61.30
N GLN A 1028 61.00 -22.61 -60.88
CA GLN A 1028 60.86 -23.99 -60.39
C GLN A 1028 60.08 -24.03 -59.07
N ALA A 1029 60.41 -23.18 -58.10
CA ALA A 1029 59.66 -23.10 -56.84
C ALA A 1029 58.18 -22.74 -57.09
N VAL A 1030 57.90 -21.84 -58.05
CA VAL A 1030 56.54 -21.47 -58.46
C VAL A 1030 55.83 -22.62 -59.18
N TYR A 1031 56.54 -23.40 -60.00
CA TYR A 1031 56.01 -24.60 -60.64
C TYR A 1031 55.68 -25.69 -59.61
N ASP A 1032 56.54 -25.94 -58.63
CA ASP A 1032 56.34 -26.97 -57.61
C ASP A 1032 55.11 -26.68 -56.72
N LEU A 1033 54.82 -25.40 -56.47
CA LEU A 1033 53.62 -24.96 -55.73
C LEU A 1033 52.32 -25.11 -56.54
N SER A 1034 52.38 -25.09 -57.87
CA SER A 1034 51.19 -25.14 -58.74
C SER A 1034 51.53 -25.75 -60.11
N PRO A 1035 51.82 -27.06 -60.17
CA PRO A 1035 52.31 -27.70 -61.41
C PRO A 1035 51.23 -27.74 -62.51
N THR A 1036 49.96 -27.56 -62.13
CA THR A 1036 48.80 -27.49 -63.03
C THR A 1036 48.63 -26.13 -63.70
N ARG A 1037 49.38 -25.08 -63.29
CA ARG A 1037 49.38 -23.79 -63.97
C ARG A 1037 50.32 -23.81 -65.19
N TRP A 1038 49.75 -24.19 -66.32
CA TRP A 1038 50.43 -24.31 -67.63
C TRP A 1038 51.32 -23.10 -68.00
N ARG A 1039 50.98 -21.87 -67.59
CA ARG A 1039 51.80 -20.67 -67.90
C ARG A 1039 53.17 -20.73 -67.22
N ASN A 1040 53.20 -21.22 -65.98
CA ASN A 1040 54.44 -21.37 -65.22
C ASN A 1040 55.28 -22.50 -65.82
N THR A 1041 54.61 -23.58 -66.26
CA THR A 1041 55.24 -24.70 -66.98
C THR A 1041 55.91 -24.24 -68.27
N PHE A 1042 55.22 -23.46 -69.13
CA PHE A 1042 55.80 -22.95 -70.38
C PHE A 1042 56.95 -21.95 -70.14
N LYS A 1043 56.83 -21.07 -69.14
CA LYS A 1043 57.92 -20.15 -68.76
C LYS A 1043 59.15 -20.89 -68.29
N LEU A 1044 58.99 -21.83 -67.37
CA LEU A 1044 60.09 -22.65 -66.86
C LEU A 1044 60.75 -23.45 -67.99
N ALA A 1045 59.94 -23.99 -68.90
CA ALA A 1045 60.43 -24.68 -70.09
C ALA A 1045 61.25 -23.75 -71.01
N LEU A 1046 60.80 -22.52 -71.23
CA LEU A 1046 61.54 -21.50 -71.97
C LEU A 1046 62.85 -21.11 -71.28
N TYR A 1047 62.87 -21.04 -69.95
CA TYR A 1047 64.09 -20.71 -69.19
C TYR A 1047 65.10 -21.84 -69.26
N TYR A 1048 64.63 -23.09 -69.18
CA TYR A 1048 65.46 -24.26 -69.44
C TYR A 1048 66.00 -24.28 -70.86
N LEU A 1049 65.20 -23.90 -71.86
CA LEU A 1049 65.64 -23.79 -73.25
C LEU A 1049 66.76 -22.76 -73.40
N ALA A 1050 66.58 -21.57 -72.82
CA ALA A 1050 67.58 -20.52 -72.80
C ALA A 1050 68.87 -20.90 -72.07
N ARG A 1051 68.78 -21.75 -71.04
CA ARG A 1051 69.91 -22.32 -70.30
C ARG A 1051 70.53 -23.57 -70.94
N ASP A 1052 70.12 -23.90 -72.18
CA ASP A 1052 70.56 -25.07 -72.97
C ASP A 1052 70.22 -26.44 -72.33
N ARG A 1053 69.22 -26.49 -71.43
CA ARG A 1053 68.69 -27.73 -70.83
C ARG A 1053 67.56 -28.32 -71.68
N ARG A 1054 67.91 -28.70 -72.91
CA ARG A 1054 66.98 -29.08 -74.00
C ARG A 1054 65.95 -30.15 -73.61
N ASN A 1055 66.40 -31.24 -73.00
CA ASN A 1055 65.52 -32.37 -72.65
C ASN A 1055 64.48 -32.02 -71.57
N LEU A 1056 64.81 -31.10 -70.67
CA LEU A 1056 63.89 -30.63 -69.63
C LEU A 1056 62.87 -29.66 -70.23
N ALA A 1057 63.35 -28.73 -71.06
CA ALA A 1057 62.51 -27.80 -71.78
C ALA A 1057 61.46 -28.52 -72.66
N GLU A 1058 61.87 -29.54 -73.43
CA GLU A 1058 60.95 -30.22 -74.36
C GLU A 1058 59.86 -31.00 -73.62
N ARG A 1059 60.24 -31.67 -72.53
CA ARG A 1059 59.30 -32.42 -71.69
C ARG A 1059 58.23 -31.50 -71.09
N LEU A 1060 58.65 -30.43 -70.41
CA LEU A 1060 57.72 -29.47 -69.79
C LEU A 1060 56.85 -28.77 -70.84
N TYR A 1061 57.40 -28.47 -72.03
CA TYR A 1061 56.60 -27.91 -73.13
C TYR A 1061 55.51 -28.89 -73.62
N ARG A 1062 55.81 -30.18 -73.73
CA ARG A 1062 54.81 -31.20 -74.12
C ARG A 1062 53.74 -31.39 -73.04
N GLU A 1063 54.16 -31.53 -71.78
CA GLU A 1063 53.24 -31.63 -70.64
C GLU A 1063 52.33 -30.39 -70.55
N GLY A 1064 52.89 -29.19 -70.78
CA GLY A 1064 52.11 -27.95 -70.83
C GLY A 1064 51.10 -27.94 -71.97
N LEU A 1065 51.45 -28.44 -73.16
CA LEU A 1065 50.56 -28.48 -74.33
C LEU A 1065 49.37 -29.42 -74.14
N GLU A 1066 49.55 -30.55 -73.44
CA GLU A 1066 48.44 -31.50 -73.16
C GLU A 1066 47.43 -30.94 -72.15
N ALA A 1067 47.88 -30.07 -71.24
CA ALA A 1067 47.08 -29.56 -70.14
C ALA A 1067 46.52 -28.13 -70.33
N ALA A 1068 47.02 -27.36 -71.31
CA ALA A 1068 46.70 -25.94 -71.45
C ALA A 1068 45.44 -25.64 -72.30
N PRO A 1069 44.63 -24.63 -71.94
CA PRO A 1069 43.57 -24.10 -72.81
C PRO A 1069 44.12 -23.48 -74.10
N GLN A 1070 43.32 -23.49 -75.17
CA GLN A 1070 43.76 -23.10 -76.51
C GLN A 1070 44.19 -21.61 -76.64
N ALA A 1071 43.60 -20.71 -75.86
CA ALA A 1071 43.97 -19.28 -75.86
C ALA A 1071 45.39 -19.04 -75.32
N ASP A 1072 45.85 -19.93 -74.45
CA ASP A 1072 47.08 -19.80 -73.70
C ASP A 1072 48.28 -20.44 -74.38
N ILE A 1073 47.99 -21.50 -75.15
CA ILE A 1073 48.87 -22.08 -76.16
C ILE A 1073 49.35 -20.99 -77.16
N LEU A 1074 48.50 -20.03 -77.53
CA LEU A 1074 48.90 -18.92 -78.41
C LEU A 1074 49.94 -17.99 -77.78
N SER A 1075 49.85 -17.74 -76.46
CA SER A 1075 50.84 -16.94 -75.74
C SER A 1075 52.18 -17.66 -75.67
N ALA A 1076 52.19 -18.96 -75.33
CA ALA A 1076 53.42 -19.75 -75.27
C ALA A 1076 54.07 -19.90 -76.66
N GLN A 1077 53.25 -19.97 -77.71
CA GLN A 1077 53.71 -19.93 -79.10
C GLN A 1077 54.39 -18.60 -79.43
N GLN A 1078 53.83 -17.48 -78.95
CA GLN A 1078 54.41 -16.15 -79.16
C GLN A 1078 55.73 -16.00 -78.40
N ASP A 1079 55.83 -16.48 -77.16
CA ASP A 1079 57.08 -16.42 -76.37
C ASP A 1079 58.23 -17.16 -77.09
N LEU A 1080 57.94 -18.31 -77.72
CA LEU A 1080 58.91 -19.04 -78.56
C LEU A 1080 59.28 -18.27 -79.83
N ARG A 1081 58.32 -17.59 -80.47
CA ARG A 1081 58.61 -16.73 -81.64
C ARG A 1081 59.49 -15.55 -81.25
N ASP A 1082 59.22 -14.92 -80.12
CA ASP A 1082 60.01 -13.81 -79.59
C ASP A 1082 61.43 -14.29 -79.25
N TYR A 1083 61.56 -15.47 -78.64
CA TYR A 1083 62.86 -16.08 -78.40
C TYR A 1083 63.63 -16.38 -79.70
N LEU A 1084 62.96 -16.94 -80.71
CA LEU A 1084 63.54 -17.17 -82.05
C LEU A 1084 63.86 -15.88 -82.80
N ALA A 1085 63.16 -14.77 -82.55
CA ALA A 1085 63.51 -13.48 -83.12
C ALA A 1085 64.87 -12.98 -82.58
N LEU A 1086 65.22 -13.34 -81.34
CA LEU A 1086 66.51 -13.03 -80.73
C LEU A 1086 67.60 -14.05 -81.09
N PHE A 1087 67.22 -15.33 -81.24
CA PHE A 1087 68.13 -16.45 -81.54
C PHE A 1087 67.60 -17.27 -82.73
N PRO A 1088 67.66 -16.74 -83.97
CA PRO A 1088 67.03 -17.32 -85.14
C PRO A 1088 67.55 -18.71 -85.52
N ASP A 1089 68.79 -19.03 -85.15
CA ASP A 1089 69.44 -20.32 -85.45
C ASP A 1089 69.13 -21.41 -84.42
N ASN A 1090 68.30 -21.16 -83.40
CA ASN A 1090 67.99 -22.14 -82.36
C ASN A 1090 67.03 -23.24 -82.88
N GLN A 1091 67.62 -24.34 -83.36
CA GLN A 1091 66.88 -25.48 -83.93
C GLN A 1091 65.89 -26.13 -82.94
N VAL A 1092 66.20 -26.11 -81.63
CA VAL A 1092 65.34 -26.70 -80.60
C VAL A 1092 64.09 -25.86 -80.40
N ALA A 1093 64.24 -24.53 -80.32
CA ALA A 1093 63.13 -23.60 -80.24
C ALA A 1093 62.23 -23.69 -81.50
N ALA A 1094 62.82 -23.82 -82.69
CA ALA A 1094 62.08 -24.00 -83.93
C ALA A 1094 61.28 -25.32 -83.96
N ALA A 1095 61.87 -26.42 -83.44
CA ALA A 1095 61.19 -27.71 -83.32
C ALA A 1095 60.03 -27.65 -82.31
N MET A 1096 60.23 -27.00 -81.16
CA MET A 1096 59.17 -26.78 -80.16
C MET A 1096 58.03 -25.92 -80.73
N LEU A 1097 58.35 -24.86 -81.47
CA LEU A 1097 57.35 -24.01 -82.13
C LEU A 1097 56.53 -24.80 -83.17
N ALA A 1098 57.11 -25.80 -83.82
CA ALA A 1098 56.42 -26.66 -84.76
C ALA A 1098 55.43 -27.63 -84.09
N LEU A 1099 55.60 -27.96 -82.80
CA LEU A 1099 54.65 -28.80 -82.04
C LEU A 1099 53.26 -28.17 -81.97
N PHE A 1100 53.16 -26.83 -81.99
CA PHE A 1100 51.89 -26.09 -81.99
C PHE A 1100 51.07 -26.22 -83.29
N ARG A 1101 51.64 -26.80 -84.35
CA ARG A 1101 50.95 -27.01 -85.64
C ARG A 1101 50.29 -28.38 -85.74
N LYS A 1102 50.64 -29.31 -84.84
CA LYS A 1102 50.00 -30.62 -84.70
C LYS A 1102 48.91 -30.52 -83.63
#